data_AF-A0A3M2DXP2-F1
#
_entry.id   AF-A0A3M2DXP2-F1
#
_cell.length_a   1.000
_cell.length_b   1.000
_cell.length_c   1.000
_cell.angle_alpha   90.00
_cell.angle_beta   90.00
_cell.angle_gamma   90.00
#
_symmetry.space_group_name_H-M   'P 1'
#
loop_
_entity.id
_entity.type
_entity.pdbx_description
1 polymer ?
#
loop_
_entity_poly.entity_id
_entity_poly.type
_entity_poly.pdbx_seq_one_letter_code
_entity_poly.pdbx_strand_id
1 'polypeptide(L)'
;MTHRGMSRAALAAGLVSAIVSLAPRGARAQEPEFDAAIDLNLFEYATGRHTFLTVPDVDVIGDRQFNVDFLITFLTNPLTIYNVQPVGDGFEIDDMNPERTEVVERMLAGILGGAYGLRDEFEIGVALPVTLSMDGQGLDLDTAMPSNGLSAAGLGDLRAEFKWRFWQRDRWRLAAIPAVTLPTSVGKKPDGRAFSDGGLLGDNLPTFRARAAAQWSDSDGNLRLGAHLGAIFRKPRTLYSSEIGQQLAWGAAGAFRVTDRVDAVAEVFGRSDLFGADLDASPVEVNGALRVQATSAFSVVAGGGAGIVRGIGSPGLRVFVSVGWQPDFRDSDNDGVRNDRDQCPLVPEDKDGYQDADGCPDNDNDGDKREDSIDKCPNEPEDIDGFEDDDGCPEPDNDKDGIPDADDRCPVDAEDGKPPFAKDGCPADKRDSDDDGTVDAYDQCPDDPEDEDGFEDWDGCPDVDNDGDEIPDEFDECPLCKEDADGYHDEDGCPDLDNDGDGIPDAADQCPAEAEVINGVDDFDGCPDDGGVTLVTLDGDRMTIDGSVDFTRGDRLSARGKVYADQIAAQMLAHPDVTKWRVVVVGDQSRIDRAAAQRRADALKARIQSRGIAAERVEAIGAVSDTAMVAVVVLERAAGAGEGARQCPAGMEAVERQPPATPAPTTTDASAAADAPASGDAPVASAPAQVPDAFSPYAGVVEVHFRRNTATLRRGKAILDEVADLLLAHPDVRIEVIAHTDSRKGPDKSREITQAQADAVKAYLVAKGVPAERISAVGRGMDEPIADNRKSSGRAKNRRIEFAFSVQ
;
A
#
# COMPACT_ATOMS: atom_id res chain seq x y z
N MET A 1 10.97 -64.11 0.58
CA MET A 1 10.03 -64.73 -0.38
C MET A 1 8.63 -64.61 0.20
N THR A 2 7.60 -63.97 -0.35
CA THR A 2 7.36 -63.17 -1.56
C THR A 2 5.92 -62.62 -1.38
N HIS A 3 5.69 -61.36 -1.77
CA HIS A 3 4.39 -60.71 -2.05
C HIS A 3 3.33 -60.53 -0.93
N ARG A 4 3.12 -59.28 -0.51
CA ARG A 4 1.86 -58.51 -0.73
C ARG A 4 2.03 -57.05 -0.30
N GLY A 5 2.73 -56.27 -1.12
CA GLY A 5 2.61 -54.81 -1.17
C GLY A 5 1.65 -54.46 -2.30
N MET A 6 0.36 -54.31 -1.99
CA MET A 6 -0.55 -53.57 -2.87
C MET A 6 -0.52 -52.11 -2.41
N SER A 7 0.08 -51.28 -3.25
CA SER A 7 0.21 -49.84 -3.04
C SER A 7 -1.17 -49.20 -2.90
N ARG A 8 -1.41 -48.48 -1.79
CA ARG A 8 -2.60 -47.64 -1.58
C ARG A 8 -2.80 -46.59 -2.71
N ALA A 9 -1.77 -46.32 -3.51
CA ALA A 9 -1.85 -45.47 -4.71
C ALA A 9 -2.65 -46.09 -5.87
N ALA A 10 -2.77 -47.43 -5.95
CA ALA A 10 -3.44 -48.09 -7.06
C ALA A 10 -4.99 -48.09 -6.95
N LEU A 11 -5.54 -47.87 -5.75
CA LEU A 11 -6.99 -47.74 -5.58
C LEU A 11 -7.52 -46.36 -5.98
N ALA A 12 -6.70 -45.30 -5.85
CA ALA A 12 -7.09 -43.93 -6.21
C ALA A 12 -7.16 -43.71 -7.72
N ALA A 13 -6.24 -44.32 -8.49
CA ALA A 13 -6.29 -44.29 -9.96
C ALA A 13 -7.47 -45.09 -10.54
N GLY A 14 -7.97 -46.08 -9.80
CA GLY A 14 -9.14 -46.88 -10.19
C GLY A 14 -10.47 -46.13 -10.08
N LEU A 15 -10.61 -45.22 -9.10
CA LEU A 15 -11.85 -44.44 -8.93
C LEU A 15 -12.03 -43.36 -10.00
N VAL A 16 -10.93 -42.72 -10.44
CA VAL A 16 -10.97 -41.67 -11.48
C VAL A 16 -11.27 -42.26 -12.88
N SER A 17 -10.77 -43.47 -13.18
CA SER A 17 -11.08 -44.16 -14.45
C SER A 17 -12.49 -44.78 -14.48
N ALA A 18 -13.05 -45.20 -13.34
CA ALA A 18 -14.37 -45.84 -13.31
C ALA A 18 -15.54 -44.85 -13.51
N ILE A 19 -15.37 -43.59 -13.08
CA ILE A 19 -16.42 -42.55 -13.20
C ILE A 19 -16.60 -42.08 -14.66
N VAL A 20 -15.56 -42.13 -15.49
CA VAL A 20 -15.64 -41.76 -16.92
C VAL A 20 -16.36 -42.83 -17.75
N SER A 21 -16.37 -44.09 -17.31
CA SER A 21 -16.92 -45.22 -18.08
C SER A 21 -18.42 -45.53 -17.86
N LEU A 22 -19.10 -44.83 -16.94
CA LEU A 22 -20.52 -45.11 -16.58
C LEU A 22 -21.52 -44.02 -17.01
N ALA A 23 -21.09 -43.02 -17.79
CA ALA A 23 -22.02 -42.03 -18.33
C ALA A 23 -22.98 -42.69 -19.35
N PRO A 24 -24.32 -42.67 -19.12
CA PRO A 24 -25.27 -43.14 -20.11
C PRO A 24 -25.16 -42.27 -21.37
N ARG A 25 -24.91 -42.91 -22.52
CA ARG A 25 -25.03 -42.25 -23.82
C ARG A 25 -26.51 -42.02 -24.12
N GLY A 26 -27.04 -40.88 -23.69
CA GLY A 26 -28.37 -40.43 -24.06
C GLY A 26 -28.42 -40.13 -25.56
N ALA A 27 -29.30 -40.83 -26.27
CA ALA A 27 -29.66 -40.51 -27.64
C ALA A 27 -30.34 -39.13 -27.67
N ARG A 28 -29.79 -38.16 -28.41
CA ARG A 28 -30.44 -36.87 -28.67
C ARG A 28 -31.54 -37.05 -29.71
N ALA A 29 -32.79 -36.93 -29.29
CA ALA A 29 -33.94 -36.74 -30.16
C ALA A 29 -35.08 -36.05 -29.39
N GLN A 30 -34.85 -34.83 -28.91
CA GLN A 30 -35.90 -33.86 -28.57
C GLN A 30 -35.26 -32.47 -28.49
N GLU A 31 -35.92 -31.45 -29.03
CA GLU A 31 -35.49 -30.05 -28.89
C GLU A 31 -35.34 -29.71 -27.39
N PRO A 32 -34.26 -29.03 -26.98
CA PRO A 32 -34.02 -28.75 -25.57
C PRO A 32 -35.10 -27.79 -25.04
N GLU A 33 -35.86 -28.27 -24.05
CA GLU A 33 -36.82 -27.47 -23.30
C GLU A 33 -36.06 -26.48 -22.39
N PHE A 34 -36.48 -25.21 -22.39
CA PHE A 34 -35.91 -24.16 -21.54
C PHE A 34 -36.12 -24.48 -20.05
N ASP A 35 -35.06 -24.43 -19.23
CA ASP A 35 -35.10 -24.78 -17.80
C ASP A 35 -34.32 -23.74 -16.97
N ALA A 36 -35.04 -22.85 -16.28
CA ALA A 36 -34.49 -21.75 -15.49
C ALA A 36 -34.15 -22.11 -14.03
N ALA A 37 -34.33 -23.38 -13.62
CA ALA A 37 -33.97 -23.83 -12.27
C ALA A 37 -32.46 -24.05 -12.19
N ILE A 38 -31.69 -22.98 -11.95
CA ILE A 38 -30.23 -23.02 -11.83
C ILE A 38 -29.73 -22.28 -10.59
N ASP A 39 -28.70 -22.85 -9.94
CA ASP A 39 -27.91 -22.12 -8.95
C ASP A 39 -26.95 -21.12 -9.63
N LEU A 40 -27.17 -19.83 -9.38
CA LEU A 40 -26.35 -18.73 -9.88
C LEU A 40 -25.10 -18.47 -9.03
N ASN A 41 -24.93 -19.12 -7.88
CA ASN A 41 -23.75 -18.93 -7.05
C ASN A 41 -22.55 -19.68 -7.63
N LEU A 42 -21.72 -18.94 -8.39
CA LEU A 42 -20.40 -19.43 -8.77
C LEU A 42 -19.44 -19.47 -7.57
N PHE A 43 -19.60 -18.53 -6.63
CA PHE A 43 -18.80 -18.39 -5.42
C PHE A 43 -19.20 -19.39 -4.34
N GLU A 44 -18.63 -20.57 -4.49
CA GLU A 44 -18.78 -21.64 -3.54
C GLU A 44 -17.76 -21.47 -2.40
N TYR A 45 -18.05 -20.60 -1.42
CA TYR A 45 -17.18 -20.41 -0.25
C TYR A 45 -16.88 -21.77 0.40
N ALA A 46 -15.60 -22.07 0.57
CA ALA A 46 -15.12 -23.34 1.10
C ALA A 46 -15.30 -23.36 2.62
N THR A 47 -15.70 -24.51 3.16
CA THR A 47 -15.79 -24.72 4.61
C THR A 47 -14.45 -25.20 5.16
N GLY A 48 -14.02 -24.64 6.29
CA GLY A 48 -12.77 -24.99 6.97
C GLY A 48 -12.05 -23.78 7.57
N ARG A 49 -11.07 -24.04 8.44
CA ARG A 49 -10.36 -23.01 9.23
C ARG A 49 -9.52 -22.07 8.38
N HIS A 50 -8.75 -22.65 7.46
CA HIS A 50 -7.70 -21.94 6.73
C HIS A 50 -7.97 -21.96 5.23
N THR A 51 -9.24 -22.07 4.85
CA THR A 51 -9.68 -21.99 3.46
C THR A 51 -9.13 -20.73 2.80
N PHE A 52 -8.93 -20.74 1.49
CA PHE A 52 -8.52 -19.53 0.80
C PHE A 52 -9.75 -18.62 0.69
N LEU A 53 -10.63 -18.91 -0.25
CA LEU A 53 -12.02 -18.42 -0.29
C LEU A 53 -12.91 -19.51 -0.93
N THR A 54 -12.84 -19.68 -2.25
CA THR A 54 -13.52 -20.77 -2.98
C THR A 54 -12.62 -21.98 -3.17
N VAL A 55 -11.30 -21.75 -3.24
CA VAL A 55 -10.31 -22.82 -3.23
C VAL A 55 -10.26 -23.39 -1.80
N PRO A 56 -10.59 -24.68 -1.61
CA PRO A 56 -10.60 -25.30 -0.29
C PRO A 56 -9.17 -25.46 0.23
N ASP A 57 -9.00 -25.34 1.55
CA ASP A 57 -7.82 -25.85 2.21
C ASP A 57 -7.85 -27.38 2.23
N VAL A 58 -6.65 -27.95 2.36
CA VAL A 58 -6.50 -29.41 2.53
C VAL A 58 -6.47 -29.80 4.00
N ASP A 59 -6.27 -28.83 4.88
CA ASP A 59 -6.35 -29.05 6.31
C ASP A 59 -7.79 -29.40 6.72
N VAL A 60 -7.88 -30.24 7.75
CA VAL A 60 -9.14 -30.66 8.33
C VAL A 60 -9.23 -30.11 9.74
N ILE A 61 -10.43 -29.74 10.14
CA ILE A 61 -10.75 -29.40 11.52
C ILE A 61 -10.39 -30.60 12.42
N GLY A 62 -9.72 -30.32 13.55
CA GLY A 62 -9.25 -31.36 14.47
C GLY A 62 -10.38 -32.19 15.09
N ASP A 63 -10.04 -33.33 15.70
CA ASP A 63 -11.01 -34.24 16.30
C ASP A 63 -12.00 -33.50 17.24
N ARG A 64 -13.30 -33.68 16.95
CA ARG A 64 -14.44 -33.09 17.68
C ARG A 64 -14.47 -31.56 17.73
N GLN A 65 -13.68 -30.90 16.90
CA GLN A 65 -13.76 -29.46 16.72
C GLN A 65 -14.79 -29.12 15.64
N PHE A 66 -15.28 -27.88 15.63
CA PHE A 66 -16.20 -27.40 14.61
C PHE A 66 -15.91 -25.96 14.24
N ASN A 67 -16.40 -25.55 13.08
CA ASN A 67 -16.41 -24.15 12.69
C ASN A 67 -17.79 -23.78 12.13
N VAL A 68 -18.13 -22.50 12.23
CA VAL A 68 -19.33 -21.91 11.62
C VAL A 68 -18.91 -20.63 10.91
N ASP A 69 -19.25 -20.54 9.63
CA ASP A 69 -18.95 -19.38 8.80
C ASP A 69 -20.24 -18.73 8.33
N PHE A 70 -20.31 -17.41 8.47
CA PHE A 70 -21.38 -16.62 7.89
C PHE A 70 -20.80 -15.58 6.95
N LEU A 71 -21.15 -15.69 5.68
CA LEU A 71 -20.69 -14.79 4.62
C LEU A 71 -21.86 -13.99 4.06
N ILE A 72 -21.64 -12.70 3.82
CA ILE A 72 -22.51 -11.84 3.02
C ILE A 72 -21.72 -11.39 1.80
N THR A 73 -22.38 -11.40 0.64
CA THR A 73 -21.79 -10.96 -0.62
C THR A 73 -22.77 -10.13 -1.44
N PHE A 74 -22.25 -9.06 -2.02
CA PHE A 74 -22.93 -8.23 -3.00
C PHE A 74 -22.29 -8.46 -4.38
N LEU A 75 -23.13 -8.71 -5.38
CA LEU A 75 -22.71 -8.99 -6.76
C LEU A 75 -23.45 -8.06 -7.73
N THR A 76 -22.73 -7.56 -8.74
CA THR A 76 -23.34 -6.88 -9.90
C THR A 76 -23.30 -7.79 -11.12
N ASN A 77 -24.37 -7.77 -11.90
CA ASN A 77 -24.49 -8.47 -13.17
C ASN A 77 -24.08 -9.97 -13.14
N PRO A 78 -24.49 -10.78 -12.13
CA PRO A 78 -24.10 -12.19 -12.05
C PRO A 78 -24.73 -13.06 -13.15
N LEU A 79 -25.74 -12.55 -13.86
CA LEU A 79 -26.33 -13.22 -15.02
C LEU A 79 -26.61 -12.19 -16.13
N THR A 80 -25.70 -12.16 -17.12
CA THR A 80 -25.90 -11.42 -18.37
C THR A 80 -25.97 -12.37 -19.54
N ILE A 81 -26.93 -12.18 -20.43
CA ILE A 81 -27.13 -12.99 -21.63
C ILE A 81 -27.09 -12.09 -22.88
N TYR A 82 -26.75 -12.65 -24.04
CA TYR A 82 -26.80 -11.92 -25.31
C TYR A 82 -28.23 -11.86 -25.86
N ASN A 83 -28.61 -10.72 -26.45
CA ASN A 83 -29.91 -10.56 -27.08
C ASN A 83 -30.02 -11.33 -28.41
N VAL A 84 -31.08 -12.13 -28.54
CA VAL A 84 -31.51 -12.74 -29.80
C VAL A 84 -32.70 -11.93 -30.33
N GLN A 85 -32.59 -11.33 -31.53
CA GLN A 85 -33.74 -10.64 -32.14
C GLN A 85 -34.71 -11.67 -32.77
N PRO A 86 -36.02 -11.58 -32.53
CA PRO A 86 -36.99 -12.40 -33.25
C PRO A 86 -37.19 -11.86 -34.68
N VAL A 87 -36.93 -12.68 -35.70
CA VAL A 87 -37.25 -12.37 -37.11
C VAL A 87 -38.42 -13.24 -37.58
N GLY A 88 -39.65 -12.76 -37.38
CA GLY A 88 -40.86 -13.40 -37.89
C GLY A 88 -41.23 -14.74 -37.24
N ASP A 89 -42.20 -15.44 -37.84
CA ASP A 89 -42.85 -16.66 -37.31
C ASP A 89 -41.96 -17.93 -37.40
N GLY A 90 -40.64 -17.80 -37.46
CA GLY A 90 -39.68 -18.91 -37.55
C GLY A 90 -38.30 -18.55 -36.98
N PHE A 91 -37.72 -19.48 -36.21
CA PHE A 91 -36.38 -19.35 -35.63
C PHE A 91 -35.29 -19.61 -36.68
N GLU A 92 -34.81 -18.56 -37.35
CA GLU A 92 -33.47 -18.54 -37.95
C GLU A 92 -32.56 -17.63 -37.12
N ILE A 93 -31.44 -18.18 -36.65
CA ILE A 93 -30.43 -17.48 -35.85
C ILE A 93 -29.40 -16.89 -36.82
N ASP A 94 -29.62 -15.67 -37.28
CA ASP A 94 -28.57 -14.88 -37.93
C ASP A 94 -28.64 -13.45 -37.37
N ASP A 95 -27.47 -12.91 -37.06
CA ASP A 95 -27.21 -11.65 -36.35
C ASP A 95 -27.46 -11.60 -34.82
N MET A 96 -26.41 -11.94 -34.06
CA MET A 96 -26.29 -11.59 -32.63
C MET A 96 -26.27 -10.05 -32.45
N ASN A 97 -27.22 -9.49 -31.71
CA ASN A 97 -27.17 -8.10 -31.28
C ASN A 97 -26.08 -7.95 -30.18
N PRO A 98 -25.15 -6.99 -30.26
CA PRO A 98 -24.15 -6.76 -29.21
C PRO A 98 -24.72 -6.26 -27.86
N GLU A 99 -26.01 -5.94 -27.79
CA GLU A 99 -26.66 -5.59 -26.53
C GLU A 99 -26.85 -6.82 -25.64
N ARG A 100 -26.24 -6.79 -24.44
CA ARG A 100 -26.42 -7.80 -23.39
C ARG A 100 -27.61 -7.40 -22.51
N THR A 101 -28.52 -8.33 -22.26
CA THR A 101 -29.56 -8.19 -21.24
C THR A 101 -29.00 -8.63 -19.90
N GLU A 102 -29.12 -7.74 -18.90
CA GLU A 102 -28.77 -8.00 -17.51
C GLU A 102 -29.99 -8.62 -16.81
N VAL A 103 -30.10 -9.95 -16.89
CA VAL A 103 -31.22 -10.69 -16.29
C VAL A 103 -31.26 -10.49 -14.78
N VAL A 104 -30.09 -10.59 -14.16
CA VAL A 104 -29.86 -10.23 -12.77
C VAL A 104 -28.85 -9.09 -12.79
N GLU A 105 -29.27 -7.89 -12.37
CA GLU A 105 -28.42 -6.70 -12.32
C GLU A 105 -27.68 -6.61 -10.98
N ARG A 106 -28.36 -6.94 -9.88
CA ARG A 106 -27.82 -6.86 -8.52
C ARG A 106 -28.30 -8.03 -7.69
N MET A 107 -27.41 -8.58 -6.88
CA MET A 107 -27.72 -9.64 -5.93
C MET A 107 -27.00 -9.39 -4.62
N LEU A 108 -27.75 -9.40 -3.52
CA LEU A 108 -27.25 -9.50 -2.16
C LEU A 108 -27.55 -10.92 -1.68
N ALA A 109 -26.50 -11.69 -1.46
CA ALA A 109 -26.58 -13.08 -1.03
C ALA A 109 -25.74 -13.30 0.23
N GLY A 110 -25.89 -14.47 0.84
CA GLY A 110 -25.06 -14.94 1.92
C GLY A 110 -24.95 -16.46 1.92
N ILE A 111 -23.98 -16.96 2.64
CA ILE A 111 -23.75 -18.39 2.84
C ILE A 111 -23.62 -18.63 4.33
N LEU A 112 -24.44 -19.54 4.85
CA LEU A 112 -24.27 -20.09 6.19
C LEU A 112 -23.59 -21.45 6.06
N GLY A 113 -22.31 -21.50 6.42
CA GLY A 113 -21.48 -22.70 6.39
C GLY A 113 -21.17 -23.21 7.78
N GLY A 114 -20.86 -24.50 7.88
CA GLY A 114 -20.24 -25.05 9.07
C GLY A 114 -19.66 -26.43 8.80
N ALA A 115 -18.58 -26.76 9.48
CA ALA A 115 -17.96 -28.06 9.37
C ALA A 115 -17.58 -28.64 10.73
N TYR A 116 -17.44 -29.95 10.77
CA TYR A 116 -17.15 -30.74 11.96
C TYR A 116 -16.04 -31.75 11.67
N GLY A 117 -14.98 -31.70 12.49
CA GLY A 117 -13.88 -32.64 12.46
C GLY A 117 -14.28 -33.96 13.11
N LEU A 118 -14.34 -35.04 12.32
CA LEU A 118 -14.63 -36.39 12.83
C LEU A 118 -13.40 -37.07 13.41
N ARG A 119 -12.24 -36.78 12.81
CA ARG A 119 -10.87 -37.24 13.10
C ARG A 119 -9.90 -36.30 12.41
N ASP A 120 -8.61 -36.44 12.71
CA ASP A 120 -7.55 -35.64 12.09
C ASP A 120 -7.35 -35.88 10.58
N GLU A 121 -8.16 -36.72 9.92
CA GLU A 121 -8.15 -36.90 8.47
C GLU A 121 -9.51 -36.67 7.79
N PHE A 122 -10.57 -36.48 8.58
CA PHE A 122 -11.95 -36.50 8.09
C PHE A 122 -12.75 -35.32 8.62
N GLU A 123 -13.38 -34.59 7.71
CA GLU A 123 -14.25 -33.46 8.01
C GLU A 123 -15.56 -33.58 7.21
N ILE A 124 -16.67 -33.21 7.84
CA ILE A 124 -17.96 -33.05 7.16
C ILE A 124 -18.33 -31.58 7.20
N GLY A 125 -18.65 -31.00 6.05
CA GLY A 125 -19.12 -29.64 5.90
C GLY A 125 -20.56 -29.57 5.36
N VAL A 126 -21.28 -28.52 5.75
CA VAL A 126 -22.56 -28.11 5.17
C VAL A 126 -22.51 -26.64 4.82
N ALA A 127 -23.17 -26.26 3.72
CA ALA A 127 -23.30 -24.86 3.30
C ALA A 127 -24.71 -24.61 2.76
N LEU A 128 -25.38 -23.59 3.30
CA LEU A 128 -26.71 -23.15 2.88
C LEU A 128 -26.62 -21.75 2.26
N PRO A 129 -26.80 -21.63 0.94
CA PRO A 129 -26.93 -20.33 0.28
C PRO A 129 -28.24 -19.64 0.63
N VAL A 130 -28.18 -18.33 0.85
CA VAL A 130 -29.32 -17.46 1.16
C VAL A 130 -29.28 -16.26 0.22
N THR A 131 -30.34 -16.02 -0.53
CA THR A 131 -30.49 -14.80 -1.33
C THR A 131 -31.34 -13.81 -0.55
N LEU A 132 -30.72 -12.72 -0.10
CA LEU A 132 -31.39 -11.66 0.67
C LEU A 132 -32.18 -10.73 -0.25
N SER A 133 -31.60 -10.37 -1.39
CA SER A 133 -32.29 -9.65 -2.47
C SER A 133 -31.63 -9.95 -3.80
N MET A 134 -32.42 -10.04 -4.86
CA MET A 134 -31.94 -10.19 -6.23
C MET A 134 -32.86 -9.41 -7.14
N ASP A 135 -32.32 -8.45 -7.89
CA ASP A 135 -33.10 -7.57 -8.77
C ASP A 135 -32.48 -7.50 -10.18
N GLY A 136 -33.31 -7.27 -11.19
CA GLY A 136 -32.85 -7.11 -12.59
C GLY A 136 -34.01 -7.06 -13.57
N GLN A 137 -33.74 -7.33 -14.85
CA GLN A 137 -34.77 -7.37 -15.88
C GLN A 137 -35.60 -8.68 -15.81
N GLY A 138 -34.99 -9.76 -15.34
CA GLY A 138 -35.65 -11.06 -15.21
C GLY A 138 -35.91 -11.78 -16.51
N LEU A 139 -36.47 -12.99 -16.38
CA LEU A 139 -36.81 -13.87 -17.49
C LEU A 139 -38.28 -14.23 -17.43
N ASP A 140 -38.95 -14.10 -18.57
CA ASP A 140 -40.23 -14.73 -18.80
C ASP A 140 -40.00 -16.23 -19.08
N LEU A 141 -40.57 -17.09 -18.23
CA LEU A 141 -40.27 -18.52 -18.23
C LEU A 141 -40.95 -19.28 -19.38
N ASP A 142 -41.98 -18.69 -20.00
CA ASP A 142 -42.72 -19.29 -21.11
C ASP A 142 -42.11 -18.91 -22.47
N THR A 143 -41.60 -17.69 -22.58
CA THR A 143 -41.05 -17.14 -23.82
C THR A 143 -39.53 -17.09 -23.87
N ALA A 144 -38.85 -17.33 -22.74
CA ALA A 144 -37.41 -17.10 -22.58
C ALA A 144 -37.02 -15.72 -23.14
N MET A 145 -37.76 -14.68 -22.80
CA MET A 145 -37.45 -13.29 -23.16
C MET A 145 -37.24 -12.45 -21.90
N PRO A 146 -36.51 -11.32 -21.98
CA PRO A 146 -36.41 -10.39 -20.86
C PRO A 146 -37.81 -9.99 -20.36
N SER A 147 -38.04 -10.12 -19.06
CA SER A 147 -39.30 -9.70 -18.44
C SER A 147 -39.25 -8.23 -18.03
N ASN A 148 -40.37 -7.68 -17.56
CA ASN A 148 -40.42 -6.32 -17.00
C ASN A 148 -40.16 -6.33 -15.49
N GLY A 149 -39.00 -6.84 -15.09
CA GLY A 149 -38.49 -6.79 -13.71
C GLY A 149 -38.40 -8.13 -13.01
N LEU A 150 -37.25 -8.37 -12.38
CA LEU A 150 -36.96 -9.44 -11.43
C LEU A 150 -36.81 -8.81 -10.05
N SER A 151 -37.47 -9.38 -9.06
CA SER A 151 -37.11 -9.19 -7.66
C SER A 151 -37.41 -10.48 -6.89
N ALA A 152 -36.41 -11.05 -6.22
CA ALA A 152 -36.53 -12.33 -5.54
C ALA A 152 -35.67 -12.40 -4.27
N ALA A 153 -36.14 -13.18 -3.31
CA ALA A 153 -35.41 -13.55 -2.10
C ALA A 153 -35.80 -14.99 -1.71
N GLY A 154 -34.87 -15.71 -1.09
CA GLY A 154 -35.09 -17.11 -0.78
C GLY A 154 -33.85 -17.84 -0.30
N LEU A 155 -34.02 -19.15 -0.06
CA LEU A 155 -32.93 -20.07 0.22
C LEU A 155 -32.55 -20.76 -1.09
N GLY A 156 -31.26 -20.98 -1.28
CA GLY A 156 -30.74 -21.84 -2.33
C GLY A 156 -30.67 -23.29 -1.89
N ASP A 157 -29.89 -24.07 -2.63
CA ASP A 157 -29.75 -25.51 -2.39
C ASP A 157 -28.70 -25.83 -1.33
N LEU A 158 -29.06 -26.66 -0.36
CA LEU A 158 -28.16 -27.13 0.69
C LEU A 158 -27.06 -28.01 0.09
N ARG A 159 -25.80 -27.63 0.31
CA ARG A 159 -24.63 -28.44 -0.03
C ARG A 159 -24.12 -29.17 1.20
N ALA A 160 -23.85 -30.47 1.05
CA ALA A 160 -23.13 -31.27 2.03
C ALA A 160 -21.84 -31.81 1.39
N GLU A 161 -20.72 -31.69 2.09
CA GLU A 161 -19.41 -32.13 1.63
C GLU A 161 -18.68 -32.99 2.66
N PHE A 162 -17.85 -33.90 2.17
CA PHE A 162 -16.97 -34.72 2.98
C PHE A 162 -15.54 -34.50 2.50
N LYS A 163 -14.66 -34.03 3.39
CA LYS A 163 -13.24 -33.77 3.10
C LYS A 163 -12.42 -34.88 3.72
N TRP A 164 -11.64 -35.57 2.88
CA TRP A 164 -10.70 -36.61 3.31
C TRP A 164 -9.28 -36.21 2.94
N ARG A 165 -8.47 -35.85 3.95
CA ARG A 165 -7.03 -35.64 3.81
C ARG A 165 -6.32 -37.00 3.78
N PHE A 166 -6.07 -37.51 2.58
CA PHE A 166 -5.55 -38.88 2.41
C PHE A 166 -4.02 -38.96 2.34
N TRP A 167 -3.33 -37.83 2.19
CA TRP A 167 -1.88 -37.80 2.09
C TRP A 167 -1.30 -36.48 2.60
N GLN A 168 -0.23 -36.59 3.39
CA GLN A 168 0.56 -35.48 3.92
C GLN A 168 2.02 -35.92 4.02
N ARG A 169 2.93 -35.16 3.40
CA ARG A 169 4.39 -35.32 3.54
C ARG A 169 5.09 -34.00 3.31
N ASP A 170 6.09 -33.73 4.14
CA ASP A 170 6.91 -32.52 4.08
C ASP A 170 6.02 -31.27 3.99
N ARG A 171 6.11 -30.54 2.88
CA ARG A 171 5.39 -29.29 2.59
C ARG A 171 4.04 -29.50 1.88
N TRP A 172 3.72 -30.72 1.45
CA TRP A 172 2.55 -30.98 0.61
C TRP A 172 1.46 -31.78 1.32
N ARG A 173 0.21 -31.42 1.03
CA ARG A 173 -0.99 -32.10 1.51
C ARG A 173 -1.96 -32.32 0.34
N LEU A 174 -2.67 -33.45 0.33
CA LEU A 174 -3.70 -33.77 -0.65
C LEU A 174 -5.01 -34.20 0.01
N ALA A 175 -6.14 -33.73 -0.53
CA ALA A 175 -7.48 -34.12 -0.10
C ALA A 175 -8.41 -34.50 -1.28
N ALA A 176 -9.35 -35.39 -0.99
CA ALA A 176 -10.49 -35.69 -1.83
C ALA A 176 -11.76 -35.14 -1.16
N ILE A 177 -12.59 -34.42 -1.93
CA ILE A 177 -13.75 -33.68 -1.44
C ILE A 177 -14.98 -33.98 -2.31
N PRO A 178 -15.63 -35.15 -2.13
CA PRO A 178 -16.97 -35.39 -2.67
C PRO A 178 -18.01 -34.49 -1.99
N ALA A 179 -18.96 -33.98 -2.77
CA ALA A 179 -20.08 -33.19 -2.26
C ALA A 179 -21.38 -33.49 -3.02
N VAL A 180 -22.51 -33.27 -2.35
CA VAL A 180 -23.84 -33.35 -2.93
C VAL A 180 -24.59 -32.06 -2.61
N THR A 181 -25.25 -31.50 -3.61
CA THR A 181 -26.19 -30.38 -3.46
C THR A 181 -27.60 -30.91 -3.63
N LEU A 182 -28.44 -30.65 -2.63
CA LEU A 182 -29.81 -31.14 -2.57
C LEU A 182 -30.75 -30.03 -3.08
N PRO A 183 -31.75 -30.36 -3.92
CA PRO A 183 -32.69 -29.39 -4.49
C PRO A 183 -33.66 -28.91 -3.40
N THR A 184 -33.21 -28.01 -2.53
CA THR A 184 -33.93 -27.49 -1.36
C THR A 184 -34.29 -26.02 -1.50
N SER A 185 -33.97 -25.41 -2.65
CA SER A 185 -34.23 -24.01 -2.90
C SER A 185 -35.71 -23.66 -2.76
N VAL A 186 -35.98 -22.52 -2.11
CA VAL A 186 -37.32 -21.99 -1.87
C VAL A 186 -37.29 -20.46 -2.00
N GLY A 187 -38.21 -19.88 -2.77
CA GLY A 187 -38.24 -18.43 -3.02
C GLY A 187 -39.63 -17.85 -3.25
N LYS A 188 -39.73 -16.52 -3.11
CA LYS A 188 -40.98 -15.75 -3.32
C LYS A 188 -40.77 -14.63 -4.35
N LYS A 189 -41.79 -14.37 -5.16
CA LYS A 189 -41.90 -13.18 -6.02
C LYS A 189 -42.49 -11.97 -5.25
N PRO A 190 -42.37 -10.72 -5.77
CA PRO A 190 -42.87 -9.51 -5.11
C PRO A 190 -44.41 -9.46 -5.02
N ASP A 191 -45.09 -10.23 -5.87
CA ASP A 191 -46.55 -10.39 -5.87
C ASP A 191 -47.04 -11.47 -4.89
N GLY A 192 -46.14 -12.04 -4.06
CA GLY A 192 -46.46 -13.04 -3.05
C GLY A 192 -46.64 -14.46 -3.58
N ARG A 193 -46.52 -14.69 -4.89
CA ARG A 193 -46.56 -16.04 -5.47
C ARG A 193 -45.24 -16.78 -5.22
N ALA A 194 -45.34 -18.10 -5.03
CA ALA A 194 -44.16 -18.95 -4.95
C ALA A 194 -43.38 -18.88 -6.27
N PHE A 195 -42.05 -18.80 -6.18
CA PHE A 195 -41.19 -19.06 -7.32
C PHE A 195 -41.23 -20.57 -7.55
N SER A 196 -42.13 -21.04 -8.43
CA SER A 196 -42.31 -22.48 -8.69
C SER A 196 -40.96 -23.11 -9.05
N ASP A 197 -40.58 -24.17 -8.33
CA ASP A 197 -39.30 -24.90 -8.45
C ASP A 197 -38.02 -24.10 -8.16
N GLY A 198 -38.10 -22.98 -7.42
CA GLY A 198 -36.89 -22.29 -6.93
C GLY A 198 -36.06 -21.58 -8.00
N GLY A 199 -36.62 -21.31 -9.19
CA GLY A 199 -35.91 -20.75 -10.34
C GLY A 199 -34.93 -19.59 -10.04
N LEU A 200 -33.76 -19.66 -10.67
CA LEU A 200 -32.54 -18.86 -10.41
C LEU A 200 -31.94 -18.93 -8.99
N LEU A 201 -32.58 -19.63 -8.04
CA LEU A 201 -32.08 -19.81 -6.66
C LEU A 201 -31.45 -21.19 -6.42
N GLY A 202 -31.70 -22.17 -7.28
CA GLY A 202 -31.18 -23.53 -7.14
C GLY A 202 -31.57 -24.46 -8.29
N ASP A 203 -31.00 -25.65 -8.26
CA ASP A 203 -31.27 -26.74 -9.20
C ASP A 203 -32.54 -27.52 -8.80
N ASN A 204 -33.28 -28.01 -9.80
CA ASN A 204 -34.45 -28.88 -9.59
C ASN A 204 -34.13 -30.37 -9.36
N LEU A 205 -32.86 -30.77 -9.50
CA LEU A 205 -32.38 -32.13 -9.25
C LEU A 205 -31.05 -32.09 -8.46
N PRO A 206 -30.70 -33.16 -7.73
CA PRO A 206 -29.42 -33.22 -7.02
C PRO A 206 -28.21 -33.06 -7.94
N THR A 207 -27.24 -32.28 -7.50
CA THR A 207 -25.95 -32.08 -8.18
C THR A 207 -24.84 -32.74 -7.38
N PHE A 208 -24.06 -33.60 -8.04
CA PHE A 208 -22.92 -34.29 -7.42
C PHE A 208 -21.61 -33.61 -7.82
N ARG A 209 -20.67 -33.50 -6.88
CA ARG A 209 -19.34 -32.94 -7.15
C ARG A 209 -18.27 -33.88 -6.63
N ALA A 210 -17.20 -34.01 -7.40
CA ALA A 210 -15.99 -34.69 -6.97
C ALA A 210 -14.82 -33.73 -7.17
N ARG A 211 -14.20 -33.27 -6.08
CA ARG A 211 -13.03 -32.37 -6.10
C ARG A 211 -11.80 -33.08 -5.53
N ALA A 212 -10.64 -32.79 -6.09
CA ALA A 212 -9.34 -33.08 -5.50
C ALA A 212 -8.63 -31.76 -5.23
N ALA A 213 -8.03 -31.62 -4.06
CA ALA A 213 -7.32 -30.43 -3.63
C ALA A 213 -5.89 -30.76 -3.26
N ALA A 214 -4.98 -29.85 -3.58
CA ALA A 214 -3.57 -29.90 -3.22
C ALA A 214 -3.18 -28.60 -2.55
N GLN A 215 -2.39 -28.70 -1.49
CA GLN A 215 -1.88 -27.55 -0.77
C GLN A 215 -0.38 -27.74 -0.56
N TRP A 216 0.36 -26.67 -0.80
CA TRP A 216 1.75 -26.52 -0.42
C TRP A 216 1.86 -25.45 0.66
N SER A 217 2.70 -25.68 1.65
CA SER A 217 3.01 -24.71 2.70
C SER A 217 4.51 -24.61 2.88
N ASP A 218 5.01 -23.40 3.06
CA ASP A 218 6.38 -23.16 3.47
C ASP A 218 6.69 -23.74 4.87
N SER A 219 7.97 -23.93 5.21
CA SER A 219 8.41 -24.38 6.54
C SER A 219 7.94 -23.46 7.64
N ASP A 220 7.92 -22.16 7.39
CA ASP A 220 7.60 -21.14 8.40
C ASP A 220 6.08 -20.87 8.44
N GLY A 221 5.32 -21.49 7.52
CA GLY A 221 3.87 -21.35 7.42
C GLY A 221 3.39 -20.00 6.86
N ASN A 222 4.31 -19.10 6.50
CA ASN A 222 4.00 -17.75 6.02
C ASN A 222 3.37 -17.73 4.63
N LEU A 223 3.71 -18.69 3.77
CA LEU A 223 3.12 -18.83 2.44
C LEU A 223 2.40 -20.18 2.32
N ARG A 224 1.14 -20.10 1.89
CA ARG A 224 0.32 -21.26 1.53
C ARG A 224 -0.16 -21.10 0.10
N LEU A 225 0.01 -22.15 -0.69
CA LEU A 225 -0.48 -22.23 -2.07
C LEU A 225 -1.47 -23.38 -2.17
N GLY A 226 -2.64 -23.11 -2.74
CA GLY A 226 -3.72 -24.07 -2.91
C GLY A 226 -4.11 -24.22 -4.37
N ALA A 227 -4.45 -25.43 -4.78
CA ALA A 227 -5.07 -25.67 -6.07
C ALA A 227 -6.12 -26.77 -5.95
N HIS A 228 -7.18 -26.68 -6.74
CA HIS A 228 -8.17 -27.75 -6.84
C HIS A 228 -8.59 -28.01 -8.28
N LEU A 229 -9.01 -29.24 -8.52
CA LEU A 229 -9.65 -29.68 -9.75
C LEU A 229 -10.82 -30.58 -9.40
N GLY A 230 -11.97 -30.39 -10.03
CA GLY A 230 -13.14 -31.21 -9.80
C GLY A 230 -14.06 -31.31 -11.00
N ALA A 231 -14.99 -32.25 -10.90
CA ALA A 231 -16.07 -32.45 -11.85
C ALA A 231 -17.41 -32.22 -11.16
N ILE A 232 -18.29 -31.48 -11.82
CA ILE A 232 -19.66 -31.19 -11.40
C ILE A 232 -20.59 -32.00 -12.30
N PHE A 233 -21.39 -32.86 -11.66
CA PHE A 233 -22.40 -33.67 -12.31
C PHE A 233 -23.81 -33.19 -12.01
N ARG A 234 -24.48 -32.67 -13.03
CA ARG A 234 -25.85 -32.14 -12.95
C ARG A 234 -26.68 -32.46 -14.18
N LYS A 235 -28.00 -32.24 -14.10
CA LYS A 235 -28.91 -32.33 -15.24
C LYS A 235 -28.51 -31.28 -16.31
N PRO A 236 -28.21 -31.67 -17.56
CA PRO A 236 -28.01 -30.71 -18.64
C PRO A 236 -29.27 -29.87 -18.83
N ARG A 237 -29.09 -28.56 -19.02
CA ARG A 237 -30.19 -27.62 -19.26
C ARG A 237 -29.76 -26.53 -20.22
N THR A 238 -30.73 -25.98 -20.93
CA THR A 238 -30.49 -24.93 -21.91
C THR A 238 -31.07 -23.62 -21.41
N LEU A 239 -30.22 -22.60 -21.34
CA LEU A 239 -30.59 -21.22 -21.05
C LEU A 239 -30.33 -20.43 -22.35
N TYR A 240 -31.39 -20.05 -23.06
CA TYR A 240 -31.30 -19.43 -24.38
C TYR A 240 -30.50 -20.28 -25.38
N SER A 241 -29.36 -19.78 -25.86
CA SER A 241 -28.45 -20.46 -26.79
C SER A 241 -27.38 -21.31 -26.10
N SER A 242 -27.29 -21.24 -24.77
CA SER A 242 -26.20 -21.83 -23.99
C SER A 242 -26.67 -23.07 -23.23
N GLU A 243 -25.98 -24.18 -23.45
CA GLU A 243 -26.25 -25.45 -22.78
C GLU A 243 -25.27 -25.63 -21.62
N ILE A 244 -25.82 -25.86 -20.44
CA ILE A 244 -25.07 -26.04 -19.21
C ILE A 244 -25.34 -27.42 -18.67
N GLY A 245 -24.30 -28.25 -18.67
CA GLY A 245 -24.36 -29.61 -18.15
C GLY A 245 -23.20 -29.92 -17.23
N GLN A 246 -22.43 -30.93 -17.62
CA GLN A 246 -21.28 -31.42 -16.88
C GLN A 246 -20.13 -30.42 -16.98
N GLN A 247 -19.52 -30.03 -15.87
CA GLN A 247 -18.45 -29.03 -15.87
C GLN A 247 -17.22 -29.52 -15.12
N LEU A 248 -16.05 -29.06 -15.55
CA LEU A 248 -14.84 -29.03 -14.73
C LEU A 248 -14.86 -27.77 -13.89
N ALA A 249 -14.58 -27.90 -12.60
CA ALA A 249 -14.30 -26.80 -11.70
C ALA A 249 -12.81 -26.81 -11.38
N TRP A 250 -12.17 -25.65 -11.38
CA TRP A 250 -10.76 -25.52 -11.08
C TRP A 250 -10.50 -24.20 -10.36
N GLY A 251 -9.40 -24.16 -9.60
CA GLY A 251 -8.95 -22.92 -8.99
C GLY A 251 -7.56 -23.03 -8.42
N ALA A 252 -6.90 -21.88 -8.31
CA ALA A 252 -5.60 -21.71 -7.70
C ALA A 252 -5.64 -20.50 -6.78
N ALA A 253 -5.00 -20.61 -5.62
CA ALA A 253 -5.00 -19.58 -4.60
C ALA A 253 -3.64 -19.49 -3.89
N GLY A 254 -3.33 -18.31 -3.39
CA GLY A 254 -2.23 -18.04 -2.49
C GLY A 254 -2.72 -17.31 -1.24
N ALA A 255 -2.18 -17.67 -0.09
CA ALA A 255 -2.36 -16.95 1.16
C ALA A 255 -0.98 -16.63 1.75
N PHE A 256 -0.75 -15.36 2.03
CA PHE A 256 0.49 -14.83 2.59
C PHE A 256 0.21 -14.22 3.95
N ARG A 257 0.92 -14.64 4.98
CA ARG A 257 0.85 -14.08 6.32
C ARG A 257 1.57 -12.73 6.34
N VAL A 258 0.82 -11.65 6.50
CA VAL A 258 1.34 -10.28 6.61
C VAL A 258 1.79 -9.99 8.03
N THR A 259 0.99 -10.43 9.01
CA THR A 259 1.30 -10.40 10.45
C THR A 259 0.76 -11.67 11.09
N ASP A 260 1.06 -11.92 12.37
CA ASP A 260 0.54 -13.11 13.09
C ASP A 260 -0.99 -13.18 13.14
N ARG A 261 -1.69 -12.07 12.88
CA ARG A 261 -3.15 -11.99 12.87
C ARG A 261 -3.76 -11.69 11.50
N VAL A 262 -2.96 -11.40 10.46
CA VAL A 262 -3.47 -10.96 9.15
C VAL A 262 -2.89 -11.78 8.01
N ASP A 263 -3.76 -12.46 7.27
CA ASP A 263 -3.45 -13.18 6.03
C ASP A 263 -3.99 -12.40 4.83
N ALA A 264 -3.15 -12.12 3.84
CA ALA A 264 -3.57 -11.66 2.52
C ALA A 264 -3.82 -12.86 1.59
N VAL A 265 -5.01 -12.92 0.99
CA VAL A 265 -5.45 -14.03 0.14
C VAL A 265 -5.76 -13.54 -1.26
N ALA A 266 -5.28 -14.26 -2.27
CA ALA A 266 -5.64 -14.06 -3.66
C ALA A 266 -6.00 -15.39 -4.31
N GLU A 267 -7.05 -15.42 -5.13
CA GLU A 267 -7.44 -16.62 -5.87
C GLU A 267 -7.92 -16.29 -7.28
N VAL A 268 -7.74 -17.26 -8.18
CA VAL A 268 -8.39 -17.34 -9.47
C VAL A 268 -9.08 -18.69 -9.58
N PHE A 269 -10.33 -18.69 -9.99
CA PHE A 269 -11.11 -19.91 -10.11
C PHE A 269 -12.10 -19.80 -11.25
N GLY A 270 -12.55 -20.94 -11.74
CA GLY A 270 -13.47 -20.97 -12.87
C GLY A 270 -14.12 -22.31 -13.06
N ARG A 271 -15.04 -22.34 -14.02
CA ARG A 271 -15.64 -23.56 -14.53
C ARG A 271 -15.35 -23.66 -16.02
N SER A 272 -15.38 -24.87 -16.54
CA SER A 272 -15.22 -25.14 -17.97
C SER A 272 -16.17 -26.26 -18.36
N ASP A 273 -16.89 -26.10 -19.46
CA ASP A 273 -17.74 -27.17 -19.96
C ASP A 273 -16.90 -28.40 -20.36
N LEU A 274 -17.37 -29.61 -20.02
CA LEU A 274 -16.66 -30.85 -20.28
C LEU A 274 -16.75 -31.30 -21.74
N PHE A 275 -17.78 -30.86 -22.48
CA PHE A 275 -18.11 -31.37 -23.81
C PHE A 275 -18.36 -30.27 -24.86
N GLY A 276 -18.13 -29.00 -24.52
CA GLY A 276 -18.36 -27.85 -25.40
C GLY A 276 -17.35 -26.71 -25.17
N ALA A 277 -17.46 -25.65 -25.99
CA ALA A 277 -16.60 -24.46 -25.94
C ALA A 277 -17.43 -23.19 -25.68
N ASP A 278 -18.52 -23.32 -24.92
CA ASP A 278 -19.39 -22.20 -24.57
C ASP A 278 -18.76 -21.35 -23.47
N LEU A 279 -18.50 -20.08 -23.78
CA LEU A 279 -17.91 -19.10 -22.87
C LEU A 279 -18.88 -18.76 -21.72
N ASP A 280 -20.19 -18.77 -21.97
CA ASP A 280 -21.19 -18.48 -20.94
C ASP A 280 -21.28 -19.61 -19.90
N ALA A 281 -20.90 -20.83 -20.30
CA ALA A 281 -20.74 -21.99 -19.41
C ALA A 281 -19.33 -22.14 -18.82
N SER A 282 -18.40 -21.23 -19.16
CA SER A 282 -16.99 -21.29 -18.73
C SER A 282 -16.50 -20.00 -18.04
N PRO A 283 -17.17 -19.55 -16.97
CA PRO A 283 -16.79 -18.33 -16.27
C PRO A 283 -15.45 -18.46 -15.55
N VAL A 284 -14.73 -17.33 -15.44
CA VAL A 284 -13.49 -17.19 -14.66
C VAL A 284 -13.55 -15.93 -13.83
N GLU A 285 -13.22 -16.05 -12.55
CA GLU A 285 -13.24 -14.96 -11.58
C GLU A 285 -11.92 -14.90 -10.81
N VAL A 286 -11.52 -13.68 -10.47
CA VAL A 286 -10.37 -13.41 -9.59
C VAL A 286 -10.86 -12.66 -8.36
N ASN A 287 -10.39 -13.07 -7.19
CA ASN A 287 -10.70 -12.45 -5.90
C ASN A 287 -9.44 -12.12 -5.13
N GLY A 288 -9.50 -11.06 -4.34
CA GLY A 288 -8.54 -10.72 -3.30
C GLY A 288 -9.26 -10.45 -1.99
N ALA A 289 -8.68 -10.86 -0.86
CA ALA A 289 -9.23 -10.64 0.46
C ALA A 289 -8.15 -10.51 1.53
N LEU A 290 -8.50 -9.86 2.63
CA LEU A 290 -7.77 -9.91 3.88
C LEU A 290 -8.55 -10.78 4.86
N ARG A 291 -7.85 -11.68 5.55
CA ARG A 291 -8.36 -12.48 6.65
C ARG A 291 -7.68 -12.00 7.93
N VAL A 292 -8.49 -11.54 8.87
CA VAL A 292 -8.05 -11.02 10.16
C VAL A 292 -8.50 -11.97 11.26
N GLN A 293 -7.56 -12.50 12.03
CA GLN A 293 -7.82 -13.28 13.22
C GLN A 293 -8.10 -12.31 14.38
N ALA A 294 -9.37 -11.99 14.60
CA ALA A 294 -9.80 -11.00 15.58
C ALA A 294 -9.60 -11.49 17.03
N THR A 295 -9.78 -12.78 17.26
CA THR A 295 -9.48 -13.48 18.53
C THR A 295 -9.03 -14.91 18.23
N SER A 296 -8.65 -15.71 19.22
CA SER A 296 -8.36 -17.14 19.04
C SER A 296 -9.54 -17.92 18.41
N ALA A 297 -10.78 -17.45 18.61
CA ALA A 297 -11.99 -18.12 18.13
C ALA A 297 -12.72 -17.42 16.96
N PHE A 298 -12.41 -16.16 16.63
CA PHE A 298 -13.11 -15.41 15.59
C PHE A 298 -12.16 -14.93 14.50
N SER A 299 -12.57 -15.14 13.26
CA SER A 299 -11.90 -14.61 12.07
C SER A 299 -12.86 -13.78 11.23
N VAL A 300 -12.37 -12.71 10.63
CA VAL A 300 -13.12 -11.88 9.68
C VAL A 300 -12.40 -11.91 8.35
N VAL A 301 -13.11 -12.20 7.27
CA VAL A 301 -12.56 -12.10 5.91
C VAL A 301 -13.31 -11.00 5.18
N ALA A 302 -12.60 -10.04 4.62
CA ALA A 302 -13.19 -8.98 3.80
C ALA A 302 -12.44 -8.91 2.47
N GLY A 303 -13.18 -8.87 1.37
CA GLY A 303 -12.57 -8.91 0.05
C GLY A 303 -13.53 -8.58 -1.08
N GLY A 304 -13.00 -8.68 -2.27
CA GLY A 304 -13.74 -8.44 -3.49
C GLY A 304 -13.07 -9.05 -4.70
N GLY A 305 -13.77 -9.02 -5.82
CA GLY A 305 -13.32 -9.63 -7.04
C GLY A 305 -14.17 -9.26 -8.23
N ALA A 306 -13.81 -9.80 -9.38
CA ALA A 306 -14.51 -9.57 -10.63
C ALA A 306 -14.32 -10.74 -11.59
N GLY A 307 -15.35 -10.97 -12.41
CA GLY A 307 -15.28 -11.90 -13.54
C GLY A 307 -14.31 -11.41 -14.61
N ILE A 308 -13.25 -12.18 -14.86
CA ILE A 308 -12.34 -11.99 -16.00
C ILE A 308 -13.04 -12.47 -17.28
N VAL A 309 -13.68 -13.64 -17.21
CA VAL A 309 -14.50 -14.19 -18.28
C VAL A 309 -15.94 -14.19 -17.80
N ARG A 310 -16.75 -13.31 -18.39
CA ARG A 310 -18.18 -13.22 -18.08
C ARG A 310 -18.88 -14.50 -18.54
N GLY A 311 -19.69 -15.05 -17.65
CA GLY A 311 -20.52 -16.22 -17.86
C GLY A 311 -21.49 -16.36 -16.71
N ILE A 312 -22.21 -17.48 -16.65
CA ILE A 312 -23.31 -17.66 -15.71
C ILE A 312 -22.78 -17.79 -14.28
N GLY A 313 -23.22 -16.88 -13.42
CA GLY A 313 -22.79 -16.75 -12.02
C GLY A 313 -21.51 -15.91 -11.83
N SER A 314 -20.83 -15.51 -12.91
CA SER A 314 -19.67 -14.62 -12.83
C SER A 314 -20.12 -13.16 -12.73
N PRO A 315 -19.78 -12.44 -11.67
CA PRO A 315 -20.19 -11.06 -11.50
C PRO A 315 -19.31 -10.09 -12.29
N GLY A 316 -19.83 -8.89 -12.55
CA GLY A 316 -19.02 -7.74 -12.96
C GLY A 316 -18.17 -7.21 -11.81
N LEU A 317 -18.74 -7.18 -10.61
CA LEU A 317 -18.06 -6.84 -9.35
C LEU A 317 -18.64 -7.69 -8.22
N ARG A 318 -17.77 -8.20 -7.35
CA ARG A 318 -18.14 -8.80 -6.07
C ARG A 318 -17.48 -8.05 -4.93
N VAL A 319 -18.24 -7.83 -3.87
CA VAL A 319 -17.73 -7.47 -2.54
C VAL A 319 -18.29 -8.49 -1.56
N PHE A 320 -17.47 -8.97 -0.62
CA PHE A 320 -17.91 -9.91 0.39
C PHE A 320 -17.23 -9.67 1.74
N VAL A 321 -17.96 -10.03 2.79
CA VAL A 321 -17.45 -10.08 4.17
C VAL A 321 -17.93 -11.39 4.78
N SER A 322 -17.05 -12.10 5.49
CA SER A 322 -17.41 -13.26 6.30
C SER A 322 -16.92 -13.13 7.72
N VAL A 323 -17.67 -13.73 8.63
CA VAL A 323 -17.28 -13.94 10.02
C VAL A 323 -17.26 -15.45 10.25
N GLY A 324 -16.09 -15.96 10.59
CA GLY A 324 -15.89 -17.35 10.99
C GLY A 324 -15.75 -17.45 12.49
N TRP A 325 -16.50 -18.36 13.11
CA TRP A 325 -16.37 -18.73 14.52
C TRP A 325 -15.85 -20.15 14.64
N GLN A 326 -14.71 -20.30 15.30
CA GLN A 326 -13.99 -21.55 15.48
C GLN A 326 -13.23 -21.56 16.80
N PRO A 327 -13.88 -21.95 17.91
CA PRO A 327 -13.19 -22.18 19.17
C PRO A 327 -12.29 -23.42 19.10
N ASP A 328 -11.21 -23.42 19.88
CA ASP A 328 -10.36 -24.60 20.10
C ASP A 328 -10.57 -25.12 21.53
N PHE A 329 -11.34 -26.21 21.68
CA PHE A 329 -11.67 -26.76 23.00
C PHE A 329 -10.70 -27.84 23.48
N ARG A 330 -9.55 -27.99 22.82
CA ARG A 330 -8.50 -28.91 23.24
C ARG A 330 -7.76 -28.31 24.44
N ASP A 331 -6.99 -29.16 25.10
CA ASP A 331 -6.06 -28.85 26.18
C ASP A 331 -4.76 -29.50 25.70
N SER A 332 -3.82 -28.69 25.19
CA SER A 332 -2.70 -29.22 24.38
C SER A 332 -1.48 -29.58 25.23
N ASP A 333 -1.25 -28.87 26.33
CA ASP A 333 -0.20 -29.13 27.32
C ASP A 333 -0.69 -29.98 28.49
N ASN A 334 -2.00 -30.19 28.65
CA ASN A 334 -2.62 -31.02 29.69
C ASN A 334 -2.46 -30.46 31.10
N ASP A 335 -2.43 -29.14 31.25
CA ASP A 335 -2.37 -28.49 32.55
C ASP A 335 -3.75 -28.40 33.25
N GLY A 336 -4.83 -28.64 32.50
CA GLY A 336 -6.22 -28.63 32.97
C GLY A 336 -6.99 -27.36 32.60
N VAL A 337 -6.35 -26.37 31.96
CA VAL A 337 -6.97 -25.25 31.28
C VAL A 337 -7.20 -25.66 29.82
N ARG A 338 -8.22 -25.11 29.17
CA ARG A 338 -8.49 -25.41 27.75
C ARG A 338 -7.88 -24.31 26.92
N ASN A 339 -7.38 -24.61 25.72
CA ASN A 339 -6.82 -23.66 24.75
C ASN A 339 -7.71 -22.41 24.51
N ASP A 340 -9.03 -22.48 24.68
CA ASP A 340 -9.95 -21.34 24.54
C ASP A 340 -9.94 -20.36 25.73
N ARG A 341 -9.30 -20.75 26.84
CA ARG A 341 -9.22 -20.04 28.12
C ARG A 341 -7.79 -19.92 28.65
N ASP A 342 -6.86 -20.50 27.92
CA ASP A 342 -5.45 -20.64 28.26
C ASP A 342 -4.65 -19.60 27.46
N GLN A 343 -3.88 -18.79 28.17
CA GLN A 343 -3.04 -17.74 27.60
C GLN A 343 -1.76 -18.32 26.97
N CYS A 344 -1.32 -19.50 27.43
CA CYS A 344 -0.15 -20.21 26.95
C CYS A 344 -0.48 -21.66 26.54
N PRO A 345 -1.32 -21.92 25.50
CA PRO A 345 -1.89 -23.25 25.20
C PRO A 345 -0.93 -24.38 24.82
N LEU A 346 0.38 -24.14 24.87
CA LEU A 346 1.44 -25.09 24.55
C LEU A 346 2.44 -25.26 25.70
N VAL A 347 2.30 -24.49 26.78
CA VAL A 347 3.24 -24.44 27.91
C VAL A 347 2.42 -24.63 29.18
N PRO A 348 2.61 -25.73 29.91
CA PRO A 348 1.79 -26.02 31.07
C PRO A 348 2.06 -25.04 32.21
N GLU A 349 0.99 -24.62 32.87
CA GLU A 349 0.97 -23.92 34.16
C GLU A 349 1.85 -24.62 35.24
N ASP A 350 2.57 -23.84 36.04
CA ASP A 350 3.49 -24.34 37.07
C ASP A 350 2.84 -24.52 38.46
N LYS A 351 1.70 -23.86 38.69
CA LYS A 351 0.79 -24.04 39.85
C LYS A 351 1.45 -23.67 41.18
N ASP A 352 2.13 -22.54 41.23
CA ASP A 352 2.77 -22.00 42.43
C ASP A 352 1.80 -21.21 43.35
N GLY A 353 0.59 -20.90 42.88
CA GLY A 353 -0.44 -20.14 43.59
C GLY A 353 -0.52 -18.67 43.19
N TYR A 354 0.31 -18.21 42.26
CA TYR A 354 0.21 -16.94 41.55
C TYR A 354 -0.42 -17.19 40.18
N GLN A 355 -1.42 -16.37 39.84
CA GLN A 355 -2.23 -16.37 38.60
C GLN A 355 -2.61 -17.72 37.90
N ASP A 356 -2.57 -18.88 38.58
CA ASP A 356 -2.88 -20.27 38.12
C ASP A 356 -4.11 -20.49 37.19
N ALA A 357 -5.01 -19.51 37.09
CA ALA A 357 -6.26 -19.61 36.34
C ALA A 357 -6.10 -19.26 34.85
N ASP A 358 -4.97 -18.70 34.44
CA ASP A 358 -4.76 -18.20 33.09
C ASP A 358 -4.01 -19.18 32.17
N GLY A 359 -3.38 -20.21 32.73
CA GLY A 359 -2.73 -21.30 32.00
C GLY A 359 -1.31 -20.96 31.54
N CYS A 360 -0.70 -19.89 32.06
CA CYS A 360 0.68 -19.52 31.78
C CYS A 360 1.55 -19.68 33.02
N PRO A 361 2.73 -20.33 32.92
CA PRO A 361 3.65 -20.38 34.04
C PRO A 361 4.19 -18.99 34.39
N ASP A 362 4.03 -18.59 35.64
CA ASP A 362 4.53 -17.34 36.21
C ASP A 362 5.89 -17.55 36.87
N ASN A 363 6.96 -17.62 36.07
CA ASN A 363 8.29 -17.94 36.62
C ASN A 363 8.95 -16.77 37.39
N ASP A 364 8.39 -15.56 37.35
CA ASP A 364 8.90 -14.31 37.91
C ASP A 364 7.70 -13.43 38.32
N ASN A 365 7.34 -13.50 39.60
CA ASN A 365 6.06 -13.02 40.10
C ASN A 365 6.01 -11.49 40.33
N ASP A 366 7.12 -10.84 40.64
CA ASP A 366 7.24 -9.38 40.81
C ASP A 366 7.83 -8.65 39.60
N GLY A 367 8.35 -9.39 38.62
CA GLY A 367 8.77 -8.87 37.32
C GLY A 367 10.13 -8.19 37.34
N ASP A 368 10.96 -8.51 38.32
CA ASP A 368 12.32 -7.98 38.46
C ASP A 368 13.36 -8.70 37.56
N LYS A 369 12.91 -9.71 36.80
CA LYS A 369 13.68 -10.57 35.89
C LYS A 369 14.52 -11.64 36.59
N ARG A 370 14.22 -11.96 37.84
CA ARG A 370 14.75 -13.13 38.54
C ARG A 370 13.65 -14.17 38.66
N GLU A 371 14.04 -15.43 38.48
CA GLU A 371 13.07 -16.50 38.64
C GLU A 371 12.75 -16.66 40.13
N ASP A 372 11.48 -16.88 40.47
CA ASP A 372 10.96 -17.14 41.82
C ASP A 372 11.77 -18.19 42.61
N SER A 373 12.41 -19.12 41.91
CA SER A 373 13.21 -20.19 42.50
C SER A 373 14.58 -19.76 43.03
N ILE A 374 15.10 -18.62 42.55
CA ILE A 374 16.39 -18.03 42.90
C ILE A 374 16.24 -16.67 43.60
N ASP A 375 15.05 -16.09 43.56
CA ASP A 375 14.71 -14.83 44.18
C ASP A 375 14.54 -14.94 45.72
N LYS A 376 15.12 -14.01 46.48
CA LYS A 376 14.96 -13.97 47.95
C LYS A 376 13.67 -13.27 48.39
N CYS A 377 13.15 -12.35 47.60
CA CYS A 377 11.90 -11.65 47.81
C CYS A 377 10.97 -11.80 46.59
N PRO A 378 10.43 -13.00 46.25
CA PRO A 378 9.73 -13.30 44.98
C PRO A 378 8.42 -12.53 44.70
N ASN A 379 8.07 -11.55 45.51
CA ASN A 379 6.87 -10.72 45.37
C ASN A 379 7.17 -9.23 45.59
N GLU A 380 8.44 -8.85 45.77
CA GLU A 380 8.90 -7.48 46.01
C GLU A 380 10.03 -7.18 45.03
N PRO A 381 9.79 -6.34 44.02
CA PRO A 381 10.76 -6.14 42.96
C PRO A 381 12.02 -5.44 43.47
N GLU A 382 13.17 -5.95 43.05
CA GLU A 382 14.49 -5.32 43.17
C GLU A 382 14.51 -3.87 42.67
N ASP A 383 15.17 -2.97 43.39
CA ASP A 383 15.50 -1.62 42.93
C ASP A 383 16.91 -1.58 42.35
N ILE A 384 17.00 -1.77 41.04
CA ILE A 384 18.28 -1.77 40.33
C ILE A 384 18.94 -0.39 40.41
N ASP A 385 19.81 -0.20 41.40
CA ASP A 385 20.51 1.05 41.68
C ASP A 385 22.04 0.85 41.79
N GLY A 386 22.51 -0.38 41.59
CA GLY A 386 23.93 -0.73 41.60
C GLY A 386 24.44 -1.20 42.97
N PHE A 387 23.56 -1.29 43.97
CA PHE A 387 23.85 -1.86 45.28
C PHE A 387 23.08 -3.18 45.47
N GLU A 388 23.78 -4.24 45.86
CA GLU A 388 23.21 -5.56 46.20
C GLU A 388 22.15 -6.19 45.24
N ASP A 389 21.98 -5.67 44.00
CA ASP A 389 21.04 -6.08 42.90
C ASP A 389 21.02 -7.60 42.54
N ASP A 390 21.93 -8.37 43.11
CA ASP A 390 22.15 -9.77 42.82
C ASP A 390 21.15 -10.71 43.53
N ASP A 391 20.34 -10.19 44.45
CA ASP A 391 19.59 -11.00 45.39
C ASP A 391 18.06 -10.95 45.31
N GLY A 392 17.50 -10.01 44.55
CA GLY A 392 16.07 -9.93 44.24
C GLY A 392 15.26 -9.25 45.34
N CYS A 393 15.86 -8.35 46.09
CA CYS A 393 15.21 -7.65 47.19
C CYS A 393 15.61 -6.18 47.17
N PRO A 394 14.67 -5.25 47.33
CA PRO A 394 15.01 -3.84 47.30
C PRO A 394 15.71 -3.33 48.58
N GLU A 395 16.66 -2.39 48.41
CA GLU A 395 17.42 -1.73 49.47
C GLU A 395 17.09 -0.23 49.61
N PRO A 396 16.31 0.19 50.62
CA PRO A 396 15.88 1.60 50.72
C PRO A 396 16.89 2.62 51.29
N ASP A 397 18.11 2.20 51.67
CA ASP A 397 19.17 3.01 52.30
C ASP A 397 20.52 2.28 52.15
N ASN A 398 21.19 2.52 51.03
CA ASN A 398 22.35 1.75 50.58
C ASN A 398 23.59 1.96 51.42
N ASP A 399 23.94 3.22 51.71
CA ASP A 399 25.16 3.58 52.45
C ASP A 399 24.98 3.58 53.99
N LYS A 400 23.73 3.49 54.46
CA LYS A 400 23.33 3.34 55.85
C LYS A 400 23.71 4.55 56.70
N ASP A 401 23.71 5.72 56.10
CA ASP A 401 23.91 6.98 56.81
C ASP A 401 22.63 7.48 57.53
N GLY A 402 21.47 6.89 57.17
CA GLY A 402 20.17 7.14 57.76
C GLY A 402 19.30 8.12 56.96
N ILE A 403 19.70 8.48 55.75
CA ILE A 403 18.92 9.17 54.73
C ILE A 403 18.52 8.10 53.68
N PRO A 404 17.22 7.88 53.41
CA PRO A 404 16.80 6.95 52.36
C PRO A 404 17.34 7.39 50.99
N ASP A 405 17.67 6.45 50.09
CA ASP A 405 18.30 6.78 48.80
C ASP A 405 17.50 7.80 47.96
N ALA A 406 16.17 7.78 48.08
CA ALA A 406 15.29 8.75 47.42
C ALA A 406 15.43 10.21 47.92
N ASP A 407 15.94 10.39 49.14
CA ASP A 407 16.20 11.68 49.79
C ASP A 407 17.72 11.98 49.88
N ASP A 408 18.57 11.09 49.34
CA ASP A 408 20.02 11.14 49.42
C ASP A 408 20.64 11.63 48.09
N ARG A 409 21.51 12.65 48.13
CA ARG A 409 22.20 13.15 46.93
C ARG A 409 23.36 12.27 46.48
N CYS A 410 23.94 11.50 47.39
CA CYS A 410 25.01 10.55 47.09
C CYS A 410 24.68 9.20 47.73
N PRO A 411 23.69 8.44 47.19
CA PRO A 411 23.12 7.23 47.79
C PRO A 411 24.10 6.13 48.21
N VAL A 412 25.32 6.15 47.69
CA VAL A 412 26.37 5.14 47.95
C VAL A 412 27.53 5.66 48.81
N ASP A 413 27.57 6.96 49.09
CA ASP A 413 28.68 7.65 49.75
C ASP A 413 28.18 8.41 50.99
N ALA A 414 28.28 7.76 52.16
CA ALA A 414 27.75 8.29 53.41
C ALA A 414 28.16 9.76 53.73
N GLU A 415 27.16 10.57 54.12
CA GLU A 415 27.29 11.97 54.53
C GLU A 415 28.39 12.19 55.60
N ASP A 416 29.22 13.21 55.38
CA ASP A 416 30.36 13.54 56.26
C ASP A 416 30.08 14.64 57.29
N GLY A 417 28.92 15.31 57.19
CA GLY A 417 28.42 16.30 58.12
C GLY A 417 29.17 17.63 58.07
N LYS A 418 29.87 17.96 56.98
CA LYS A 418 30.66 19.20 56.87
C LYS A 418 29.82 20.38 56.33
N PRO A 419 29.93 21.59 56.93
CA PRO A 419 29.30 22.78 56.36
C PRO A 419 29.90 23.16 54.99
N PRO A 420 29.13 23.79 54.08
CA PRO A 420 27.77 24.32 54.29
C PRO A 420 26.62 23.31 54.12
N PHE A 421 26.87 22.11 53.58
CA PHE A 421 25.87 21.08 53.29
C PHE A 421 26.17 19.83 54.12
N ALA A 422 25.62 19.80 55.34
CA ALA A 422 25.96 18.78 56.36
C ALA A 422 24.84 17.74 56.59
N LYS A 423 23.89 17.67 55.65
CA LYS A 423 22.61 16.95 55.77
C LYS A 423 21.98 16.67 54.41
N ASP A 424 22.73 16.82 53.33
CA ASP A 424 22.21 16.65 51.98
C ASP A 424 22.52 15.27 51.40
N GLY A 425 23.08 14.37 52.21
CA GLY A 425 23.38 13.00 51.82
C GLY A 425 24.71 12.88 51.08
N CYS A 426 25.47 13.97 50.92
CA CYS A 426 26.68 13.93 50.12
C CYS A 426 27.92 14.50 50.84
N PRO A 427 29.08 13.83 50.74
CA PRO A 427 30.34 14.41 51.17
C PRO A 427 30.66 15.70 50.41
N ALA A 428 31.16 16.71 51.12
CA ALA A 428 31.40 18.04 50.54
C ALA A 428 32.40 18.07 49.35
N ASP A 429 33.21 17.03 49.14
CA ASP A 429 34.14 16.89 48.01
C ASP A 429 33.57 16.11 46.81
N LYS A 430 32.31 15.69 46.90
CA LYS A 430 31.58 14.92 45.89
C LYS A 430 30.34 15.64 45.37
N ARG A 431 30.18 16.90 45.75
CA ARG A 431 29.06 17.73 45.34
C ARG A 431 29.18 18.17 43.88
N ASP A 432 28.05 18.06 43.21
CA ASP A 432 27.71 18.53 41.86
C ASP A 432 26.44 19.38 42.06
N SER A 433 26.37 20.58 41.47
CA SER A 433 25.41 21.62 41.85
C SER A 433 24.24 21.78 40.89
N ASP A 434 24.55 21.69 39.62
CA ASP A 434 23.68 21.72 38.46
C ASP A 434 23.38 20.31 37.93
N ASP A 435 23.98 19.28 38.55
CA ASP A 435 23.72 17.86 38.30
C ASP A 435 24.10 17.45 36.86
N ASP A 436 25.16 18.05 36.31
CA ASP A 436 25.63 17.81 34.94
C ASP A 436 26.69 16.68 34.83
N GLY A 437 27.10 16.10 35.96
CA GLY A 437 28.08 15.02 36.02
C GLY A 437 29.51 15.48 36.29
N THR A 438 29.76 16.79 36.33
CA THR A 438 31.05 17.40 36.68
C THR A 438 30.97 17.98 38.08
N VAL A 439 31.70 17.38 39.04
CA VAL A 439 31.70 17.92 40.41
C VAL A 439 32.20 19.38 40.44
N ASP A 440 31.64 20.20 41.33
CA ASP A 440 31.90 21.64 41.49
C ASP A 440 33.41 22.03 41.49
N ALA A 441 34.28 21.08 41.84
CA ALA A 441 35.73 21.27 41.92
C ALA A 441 36.46 21.21 40.56
N TYR A 442 35.82 20.63 39.53
CA TYR A 442 36.36 20.47 38.17
C TYR A 442 35.53 21.18 37.10
N ASP A 443 34.35 21.65 37.47
CA ASP A 443 33.42 22.40 36.65
C ASP A 443 33.84 23.88 36.50
N GLN A 444 33.83 24.40 35.27
CA GLN A 444 34.15 25.80 34.97
C GLN A 444 32.98 26.76 35.22
N CYS A 445 31.74 26.28 35.21
CA CYS A 445 30.53 27.01 35.56
C CYS A 445 29.58 26.16 36.45
N PRO A 446 29.91 26.02 37.76
CA PRO A 446 29.22 25.14 38.73
C PRO A 446 27.76 25.45 39.07
N ASP A 447 27.08 26.29 38.31
CA ASP A 447 25.66 26.61 38.49
C ASP A 447 24.89 26.52 37.15
N ASP A 448 25.57 26.25 36.02
CA ASP A 448 25.04 26.26 34.66
C ASP A 448 25.35 24.90 33.99
N PRO A 449 24.36 24.01 33.81
CA PRO A 449 24.62 22.65 33.36
C PRO A 449 25.13 22.62 31.91
N GLU A 450 26.13 21.76 31.68
CA GLU A 450 26.61 21.32 30.36
C GLU A 450 25.47 20.87 29.43
N ASP A 451 25.53 21.24 28.14
CA ASP A 451 24.66 20.70 27.10
C ASP A 451 25.41 19.63 26.29
N GLU A 452 25.29 18.37 26.72
CA GLU A 452 25.95 17.19 26.09
C GLU A 452 25.61 16.98 24.59
N ASP A 453 26.10 17.84 23.71
CA ASP A 453 25.80 17.88 22.29
C ASP A 453 26.97 17.33 21.44
N GLY A 454 28.10 17.01 22.10
CA GLY A 454 29.31 16.47 21.51
C GLY A 454 30.33 17.53 21.09
N PHE A 455 30.15 18.78 21.51
CA PHE A 455 31.08 19.88 21.43
C PHE A 455 31.49 20.29 22.86
N GLU A 456 32.79 20.55 23.04
CA GLU A 456 33.48 20.86 24.32
C GLU A 456 32.98 20.30 25.68
N ASP A 457 32.23 19.18 25.71
CA ASP A 457 31.55 18.56 26.88
C ASP A 457 32.41 18.21 28.13
N TRP A 458 33.71 18.50 28.12
CA TRP A 458 34.67 18.14 29.17
C TRP A 458 34.89 19.26 30.19
N ASP A 459 34.31 20.44 30.00
CA ASP A 459 34.53 21.57 30.89
C ASP A 459 33.37 21.95 31.82
N GLY A 460 32.22 21.30 31.66
CA GLY A 460 31.05 21.49 32.52
C GLY A 460 30.30 22.77 32.18
N CYS A 461 30.41 23.26 30.95
CA CYS A 461 29.77 24.49 30.51
C CYS A 461 29.03 24.39 29.19
N PRO A 462 27.84 25.03 29.09
CA PRO A 462 27.04 24.93 27.88
C PRO A 462 27.63 25.71 26.69
N ASP A 463 27.69 25.06 25.53
CA ASP A 463 28.18 25.55 24.25
C ASP A 463 27.05 25.95 23.30
N VAL A 464 26.54 27.16 23.50
CA VAL A 464 25.31 27.62 22.83
C VAL A 464 25.41 27.94 21.33
N ASP A 465 26.62 28.03 20.76
CA ASP A 465 26.91 28.43 19.35
C ASP A 465 28.22 27.77 18.90
N ASN A 466 28.11 26.56 18.35
CA ASN A 466 29.21 25.64 18.11
C ASN A 466 30.10 26.01 16.92
N ASP A 467 29.58 26.68 15.90
CA ASP A 467 30.35 27.10 14.73
C ASP A 467 30.70 28.60 14.69
N GLY A 468 30.18 29.36 15.65
CA GLY A 468 30.52 30.75 15.91
C GLY A 468 30.07 31.67 14.78
N ASP A 469 28.93 31.39 14.18
CA ASP A 469 28.30 32.25 13.16
C ASP A 469 27.33 33.30 13.76
N GLU A 470 27.21 33.34 15.09
CA GLU A 470 26.33 34.22 15.87
C GLU A 470 24.85 33.79 15.90
N ILE A 471 24.53 32.57 15.42
CA ILE A 471 23.23 31.91 15.52
C ILE A 471 23.33 30.74 16.51
N PRO A 472 22.58 30.74 17.62
CA PRO A 472 22.64 29.63 18.58
C PRO A 472 22.19 28.31 17.97
N ASP A 473 22.79 27.20 18.40
CA ASP A 473 22.54 25.83 17.90
C ASP A 473 21.04 25.43 17.86
N GLU A 474 20.22 25.91 18.80
CA GLU A 474 18.77 25.66 18.81
C GLU A 474 18.04 26.30 17.61
N PHE A 475 18.60 27.37 17.06
CA PHE A 475 18.05 28.15 15.95
C PHE A 475 18.81 27.97 14.64
N ASP A 476 19.86 27.16 14.64
CA ASP A 476 20.71 26.89 13.50
C ASP A 476 20.30 25.55 12.82
N GLU A 477 19.98 25.58 11.52
CA GLU A 477 19.68 24.36 10.75
C GLU A 477 20.93 23.53 10.41
N CYS A 478 22.11 24.15 10.54
CA CYS A 478 23.44 23.62 10.28
C CYS A 478 24.46 23.94 11.42
N PRO A 479 24.27 23.49 12.69
CA PRO A 479 25.04 23.92 13.88
C PRO A 479 26.57 23.70 13.90
N LEU A 480 27.13 23.13 12.84
CA LEU A 480 28.55 22.83 12.70
C LEU A 480 29.14 23.44 11.42
N CYS A 481 28.36 24.23 10.68
CA CYS A 481 28.67 24.70 9.33
C CYS A 481 28.37 26.19 9.20
N LYS A 482 29.36 27.00 9.57
CA LYS A 482 29.28 28.45 9.48
C LYS A 482 28.62 28.99 8.19
N GLU A 483 27.59 29.79 8.38
CA GLU A 483 26.91 30.61 7.37
C GLU A 483 27.89 31.52 6.59
N ASP A 484 27.63 31.76 5.29
CA ASP A 484 28.51 32.49 4.37
C ASP A 484 28.15 33.98 4.17
N ALA A 485 27.13 34.49 4.88
CA ALA A 485 26.76 35.90 5.04
C ALA A 485 26.74 36.68 3.73
N ASP A 486 26.05 36.16 2.73
CA ASP A 486 26.01 36.73 1.38
C ASP A 486 24.74 37.56 1.10
N GLY A 487 23.79 37.59 2.05
CA GLY A 487 22.53 38.32 1.98
C GLY A 487 21.35 37.47 1.50
N TYR A 488 21.54 36.17 1.33
CA TYR A 488 20.53 35.20 0.98
C TYR A 488 20.38 34.19 2.12
N HIS A 489 19.18 34.15 2.71
CA HIS A 489 18.84 33.16 3.74
C HIS A 489 19.76 33.09 4.98
N ASP A 490 20.59 34.11 5.21
CA ASP A 490 21.47 34.37 6.38
C ASP A 490 20.86 34.12 7.80
N GLU A 491 19.55 33.92 7.94
CA GLU A 491 18.87 33.69 9.22
C GLU A 491 18.71 32.20 9.57
N ASP A 492 19.05 31.26 8.69
CA ASP A 492 18.86 29.81 8.92
C ASP A 492 20.12 29.05 9.38
N GLY A 493 21.26 29.73 9.48
CA GLY A 493 22.55 29.18 9.92
C GLY A 493 23.21 28.22 8.93
N CYS A 494 22.60 28.02 7.75
CA CYS A 494 23.18 27.20 6.70
C CYS A 494 23.84 28.07 5.62
N PRO A 495 24.97 27.63 5.04
CA PRO A 495 25.57 28.34 3.92
C PRO A 495 24.89 27.98 2.58
N ASP A 496 24.57 29.01 1.79
CA ASP A 496 23.86 28.91 0.51
C ASP A 496 24.81 29.15 -0.67
N LEU A 497 25.25 28.07 -1.31
CA LEU A 497 26.28 28.14 -2.37
C LEU A 497 25.74 28.28 -3.80
N ASP A 498 24.43 28.25 -3.98
CA ASP A 498 23.69 28.32 -5.26
C ASP A 498 22.31 28.92 -4.97
N ASN A 499 22.29 30.25 -4.85
CA ASN A 499 21.16 31.00 -4.32
C ASN A 499 19.88 30.89 -5.17
N ASP A 500 19.98 30.78 -6.49
CA ASP A 500 18.81 30.63 -7.36
C ASP A 500 18.47 29.18 -7.74
N GLY A 501 19.34 28.23 -7.33
CA GLY A 501 19.11 26.80 -7.43
C GLY A 501 19.10 26.28 -8.87
N ASP A 502 19.75 26.96 -9.79
CA ASP A 502 19.83 26.55 -11.19
C ASP A 502 20.92 25.48 -11.47
N GLY A 503 21.72 25.16 -10.44
CA GLY A 503 22.77 24.16 -10.47
C GLY A 503 24.16 24.71 -10.81
N ILE A 504 24.31 26.04 -10.86
CA ILE A 504 25.58 26.75 -11.02
C ILE A 504 25.89 27.47 -9.70
N PRO A 505 26.98 27.13 -9.00
CA PRO A 505 27.31 27.78 -7.73
C PRO A 505 27.55 29.29 -7.92
N ASP A 506 27.20 30.12 -6.94
CA ASP A 506 27.24 31.59 -7.03
C ASP A 506 28.62 32.13 -7.43
N ALA A 507 29.69 31.45 -6.99
CA ALA A 507 31.08 31.79 -7.37
C ALA A 507 31.40 31.57 -8.86
N ALA A 508 30.63 30.72 -9.54
CA ALA A 508 30.69 30.41 -10.96
C ALA A 508 29.54 31.04 -11.77
N ASP A 509 28.55 31.63 -11.10
CA ASP A 509 27.36 32.23 -11.66
C ASP A 509 27.57 33.73 -12.02
N GLN A 510 27.14 34.16 -13.20
CA GLN A 510 27.16 35.58 -13.58
C GLN A 510 25.94 36.36 -13.10
N CYS A 511 24.83 35.68 -12.82
CA CYS A 511 23.59 36.19 -12.27
C CYS A 511 23.13 35.34 -11.05
N PRO A 512 23.87 35.34 -9.91
CA PRO A 512 23.62 34.46 -8.75
C PRO A 512 22.22 34.46 -8.11
N ALA A 513 21.31 35.33 -8.55
CA ALA A 513 19.97 35.47 -7.98
C ALA A 513 18.87 35.31 -9.05
N GLU A 514 19.22 34.92 -10.27
CA GLU A 514 18.31 34.80 -11.40
C GLU A 514 18.58 33.51 -12.17
N ALA A 515 17.81 32.47 -11.86
CA ALA A 515 17.99 31.16 -12.47
C ALA A 515 18.04 31.17 -14.00
N GLU A 516 19.02 30.45 -14.55
CA GLU A 516 19.23 30.24 -15.98
C GLU A 516 18.00 29.68 -16.71
N VAL A 517 17.81 30.13 -17.96
CA VAL A 517 16.75 29.65 -18.85
C VAL A 517 17.34 28.76 -19.92
N ILE A 518 17.33 27.45 -19.68
CA ILE A 518 17.87 26.44 -20.60
C ILE A 518 17.14 26.47 -21.96
N ASN A 519 17.75 27.14 -22.93
CA ASN A 519 17.17 27.46 -24.23
C ASN A 519 18.16 27.34 -25.40
N GLY A 520 19.40 26.92 -25.15
CA GLY A 520 20.43 26.71 -26.15
C GLY A 520 21.27 27.94 -26.47
N VAL A 521 21.11 29.03 -25.72
CA VAL A 521 21.94 30.24 -25.75
C VAL A 521 22.62 30.29 -24.39
N ASP A 522 23.94 30.31 -24.41
CA ASP A 522 24.88 30.37 -23.26
C ASP A 522 24.48 29.70 -21.92
N ASP A 523 23.67 28.61 -21.94
CA ASP A 523 23.11 27.78 -20.83
C ASP A 523 24.07 27.26 -19.70
N PHE A 524 25.28 27.76 -19.57
CA PHE A 524 26.26 27.40 -18.55
C PHE A 524 26.91 28.61 -17.91
N ASP A 525 26.34 29.80 -18.10
CA ASP A 525 26.87 31.04 -17.57
C ASP A 525 26.06 31.62 -16.42
N GLY A 526 24.91 31.01 -16.11
CA GLY A 526 24.09 31.29 -14.94
C GLY A 526 23.11 32.44 -15.15
N CYS A 527 22.89 32.88 -16.38
CA CYS A 527 22.09 34.08 -16.65
C CYS A 527 20.95 33.81 -17.62
N PRO A 528 19.74 34.31 -17.35
CA PRO A 528 18.60 34.09 -18.24
C PRO A 528 18.81 34.76 -19.61
N ASP A 529 19.04 33.94 -20.63
CA ASP A 529 19.27 34.42 -21.99
C ASP A 529 18.00 34.55 -22.85
N ASP A 530 17.98 35.55 -23.74
CA ASP A 530 16.89 35.78 -24.69
C ASP A 530 17.15 35.18 -26.08
N GLY A 531 16.09 34.63 -26.71
CA GLY A 531 16.09 34.31 -28.15
C GLY A 531 16.43 32.86 -28.52
N GLY A 532 16.59 31.97 -27.54
CA GLY A 532 16.74 30.53 -27.73
C GLY A 532 15.43 29.76 -27.91
N VAL A 533 15.56 28.43 -27.91
CA VAL A 533 14.45 27.46 -27.91
C VAL A 533 14.71 26.33 -26.93
N THR A 534 13.81 26.15 -25.97
CA THR A 534 13.84 24.98 -25.08
C THR A 534 13.46 23.73 -25.88
N LEU A 535 14.44 22.85 -26.07
CA LEU A 535 14.30 21.59 -26.81
C LEU A 535 14.26 20.38 -25.87
N VAL A 536 14.69 20.54 -24.63
CA VAL A 536 14.78 19.48 -23.62
C VAL A 536 14.16 20.00 -22.33
N THR A 537 13.23 19.24 -21.76
CA THR A 537 12.61 19.56 -20.47
C THR A 537 12.50 18.29 -19.64
N LEU A 538 12.78 18.34 -18.33
CA LEU A 538 12.49 17.24 -17.42
C LEU A 538 11.00 17.24 -17.03
N ASP A 539 10.34 16.07 -17.14
CA ASP A 539 8.97 15.84 -16.69
C ASP A 539 8.96 14.60 -15.77
N GLY A 540 8.95 14.85 -14.46
CA GLY A 540 9.16 13.82 -13.44
C GLY A 540 10.53 13.14 -13.59
N ASP A 541 10.53 11.86 -13.93
CA ASP A 541 11.74 11.04 -14.07
C ASP A 541 12.20 10.86 -15.53
N ARG A 542 11.64 11.64 -16.48
CA ARG A 542 11.96 11.50 -17.90
C ARG A 542 12.16 12.85 -18.57
N MET A 543 13.26 12.99 -19.31
CA MET A 543 13.44 14.15 -20.18
C MET A 543 12.63 13.98 -21.47
N THR A 544 11.84 15.00 -21.78
CA THR A 544 11.15 15.18 -23.05
C THR A 544 12.06 15.95 -24.00
N ILE A 545 12.28 15.38 -25.20
CA ILE A 545 13.14 15.97 -26.24
C ILE A 545 12.26 16.36 -27.43
N ASP A 546 12.11 17.66 -27.71
CA ASP A 546 11.37 18.18 -28.87
C ASP A 546 12.23 18.15 -30.14
N GLY A 547 12.20 17.00 -30.81
CA GLY A 547 12.88 16.74 -32.08
C GLY A 547 13.75 15.50 -32.05
N SER A 548 14.86 15.51 -32.80
CA SER A 548 15.79 14.39 -32.89
C SER A 548 17.22 14.81 -32.61
N VAL A 549 17.89 14.07 -31.73
CA VAL A 549 19.34 14.20 -31.52
C VAL A 549 20.05 13.59 -32.73
N ASP A 550 20.55 14.46 -33.60
CA ASP A 550 21.09 14.06 -34.90
C ASP A 550 22.58 13.74 -34.85
N PHE A 551 22.96 12.61 -35.48
CA PHE A 551 24.33 12.14 -35.59
C PHE A 551 24.84 12.22 -37.05
N THR A 552 26.11 12.54 -37.22
CA THR A 552 26.82 12.51 -38.50
C THR A 552 27.07 11.06 -38.96
N ARG A 553 27.50 10.88 -40.22
CA ARG A 553 27.83 9.54 -40.78
C ARG A 553 28.92 8.77 -40.02
N GLY A 554 29.66 9.41 -39.12
CA GLY A 554 30.69 8.79 -38.27
C GLY A 554 30.27 8.61 -36.81
N ASP A 555 28.97 8.51 -36.51
CA ASP A 555 28.40 8.33 -35.16
C ASP A 555 28.72 9.45 -34.16
N ARG A 556 29.27 10.58 -34.63
CA ARG A 556 29.48 11.81 -33.84
C ARG A 556 28.25 12.70 -33.87
N LEU A 557 27.96 13.41 -32.78
CA LEU A 557 26.91 14.44 -32.74
C LEU A 557 27.11 15.47 -33.85
N SER A 558 26.04 15.77 -34.58
CA SER A 558 25.99 16.91 -35.51
C SER A 558 25.99 18.23 -34.75
N ALA A 559 26.15 19.36 -35.45
CA ALA A 559 26.03 20.68 -34.82
C ALA A 559 24.70 20.84 -34.08
N ARG A 560 23.60 20.40 -34.70
CA ARG A 560 22.27 20.40 -34.07
C ARG A 560 22.18 19.41 -32.90
N GLY A 561 22.74 18.21 -33.05
CA GLY A 561 22.77 17.21 -31.98
C GLY A 561 23.55 17.67 -30.74
N LYS A 562 24.57 18.53 -30.91
CA LYS A 562 25.28 19.15 -29.78
C LYS A 562 24.41 20.10 -28.97
N VAL A 563 23.51 20.86 -29.61
CA VAL A 563 22.57 21.75 -28.90
C VAL A 563 21.66 20.93 -27.98
N TYR A 564 21.10 19.82 -28.47
CA TYR A 564 20.32 18.91 -27.62
C TYR A 564 21.16 18.31 -26.49
N ALA A 565 22.39 17.90 -26.77
CA ALA A 565 23.27 17.32 -25.77
C ALA A 565 23.69 18.33 -24.68
N ASP A 566 23.85 19.60 -25.05
CA ASP A 566 24.17 20.69 -24.13
C ASP A 566 22.97 21.00 -23.23
N GLN A 567 21.75 21.14 -23.79
CA GLN A 567 20.54 21.32 -22.97
C GLN A 567 20.24 20.10 -22.08
N ILE A 568 20.53 18.87 -22.53
CA ILE A 568 20.44 17.69 -21.65
C ILE A 568 21.40 17.84 -20.46
N ALA A 569 22.63 18.33 -20.70
CA ALA A 569 23.61 18.49 -19.63
C ALA A 569 23.24 19.60 -18.66
N ALA A 570 22.73 20.74 -19.15
CA ALA A 570 22.22 21.82 -18.32
C ALA A 570 21.07 21.33 -17.42
N GLN A 571 20.12 20.56 -17.98
CA GLN A 571 19.05 19.93 -17.20
C GLN A 571 19.57 18.90 -16.17
N MET A 572 20.78 18.34 -16.33
CA MET A 572 21.37 17.45 -15.32
C MET A 572 22.11 18.21 -14.22
N LEU A 573 22.57 19.43 -14.50
CA LEU A 573 23.21 20.32 -13.51
C LEU A 573 22.16 20.91 -12.58
N ALA A 574 21.05 21.41 -13.14
CA ALA A 574 19.89 21.94 -12.41
C ALA A 574 19.13 20.93 -11.53
N HIS A 575 19.57 19.67 -11.51
CA HIS A 575 19.00 18.60 -10.69
C HIS A 575 20.11 17.82 -9.99
N PRO A 576 20.78 18.44 -9.00
CA PRO A 576 21.87 17.81 -8.25
C PRO A 576 21.38 16.61 -7.41
N ASP A 577 20.11 16.62 -7.02
CA ASP A 577 19.42 15.53 -6.31
C ASP A 577 19.44 14.20 -7.08
N VAL A 578 19.51 14.25 -8.42
CA VAL A 578 19.60 13.05 -9.26
C VAL A 578 21.04 12.54 -9.28
N THR A 579 21.31 11.52 -8.48
CA THR A 579 22.64 10.90 -8.39
C THR A 579 22.98 10.06 -9.62
N LYS A 580 21.98 9.61 -10.40
CA LYS A 580 22.23 8.76 -11.58
C LYS A 580 21.19 8.89 -12.70
N TRP A 581 21.69 9.04 -13.92
CA TRP A 581 20.93 9.19 -15.16
C TRP A 581 21.17 8.03 -16.12
N ARG A 582 20.17 7.69 -16.93
CA ARG A 582 20.30 6.76 -18.06
C ARG A 582 19.95 7.43 -19.38
N VAL A 583 20.92 7.43 -20.29
CA VAL A 583 20.80 7.91 -21.66
C VAL A 583 20.72 6.72 -22.61
N VAL A 584 19.58 6.55 -23.27
CA VAL A 584 19.34 5.48 -24.23
C VAL A 584 19.27 6.04 -25.64
N VAL A 585 20.14 5.57 -26.53
CA VAL A 585 20.11 5.90 -27.96
C VAL A 585 19.64 4.67 -28.73
N VAL A 586 18.45 4.77 -29.33
CA VAL A 586 17.84 3.74 -30.16
C VAL A 586 18.07 4.09 -31.63
N GLY A 587 18.78 3.23 -32.36
CA GLY A 587 18.98 3.34 -33.80
C GLY A 587 17.88 2.64 -34.61
N ASP A 588 17.60 3.15 -35.81
CA ASP A 588 16.81 2.43 -36.82
C ASP A 588 17.59 1.18 -37.27
N GLN A 589 17.07 -0.01 -36.95
CA GLN A 589 17.71 -1.30 -37.20
C GLN A 589 17.93 -1.59 -38.69
N SER A 590 17.22 -0.89 -39.59
CA SER A 590 17.45 -0.98 -41.03
C SER A 590 18.70 -0.22 -41.50
N ARG A 591 19.24 0.68 -40.66
CA ARG A 591 20.35 1.58 -41.02
C ARG A 591 21.62 1.40 -40.19
N ILE A 592 21.49 1.07 -38.91
CA ILE A 592 22.63 0.90 -38.01
C ILE A 592 22.47 -0.32 -37.11
N ASP A 593 23.59 -0.93 -36.71
CA ASP A 593 23.62 -2.03 -35.76
C ASP A 593 23.74 -1.54 -34.29
N ARG A 594 23.61 -2.47 -33.35
CA ARG A 594 23.69 -2.17 -31.91
C ARG A 594 25.04 -1.56 -31.50
N ALA A 595 26.14 -1.94 -32.16
CA ALA A 595 27.46 -1.39 -31.86
C ALA A 595 27.57 0.08 -32.30
N ALA A 596 26.98 0.43 -33.44
CA ALA A 596 26.85 1.82 -33.89
C ALA A 596 25.91 2.63 -33.00
N ALA A 597 24.79 2.05 -32.57
CA ALA A 597 23.92 2.70 -31.59
C ALA A 597 24.63 2.96 -30.26
N GLN A 598 25.46 2.03 -29.78
CA GLN A 598 26.26 2.22 -28.56
C GLN A 598 27.28 3.34 -28.73
N ARG A 599 28.04 3.38 -29.84
CA ARG A 599 28.98 4.49 -30.11
C ARG A 599 28.30 5.86 -30.12
N ARG A 600 27.03 5.93 -30.55
CA ARG A 600 26.23 7.17 -30.50
C ARG A 600 25.82 7.53 -29.07
N ALA A 601 25.42 6.55 -28.27
CA ALA A 601 25.15 6.74 -26.84
C ALA A 601 26.41 7.24 -26.11
N ASP A 602 27.57 6.64 -26.40
CA ASP A 602 28.86 7.05 -25.83
C ASP A 602 29.26 8.46 -26.29
N ALA A 603 29.00 8.82 -27.56
CA ALA A 603 29.25 10.17 -28.07
C ALA A 603 28.36 11.24 -27.42
N LEU A 604 27.11 10.87 -27.08
CA LEU A 604 26.21 11.74 -26.33
C LEU A 604 26.67 11.90 -24.88
N LYS A 605 27.00 10.79 -24.20
CA LYS A 605 27.59 10.81 -22.85
C LYS A 605 28.87 11.64 -22.78
N ALA A 606 29.78 11.47 -23.74
CA ALA A 606 31.03 12.24 -23.77
C ALA A 606 30.80 13.75 -23.90
N ARG A 607 29.74 14.17 -24.60
CA ARG A 607 29.38 15.59 -24.71
C ARG A 607 28.80 16.11 -23.39
N ILE A 608 27.89 15.35 -22.77
CA ILE A 608 27.33 15.67 -21.46
C ILE A 608 28.44 15.81 -20.40
N GLN A 609 29.38 14.87 -20.38
CA GLN A 609 30.55 14.92 -19.48
C GLN A 609 31.44 16.14 -19.72
N SER A 610 31.59 16.59 -20.97
CA SER A 610 32.38 17.81 -21.26
C SER A 610 31.76 19.10 -20.71
N ARG A 611 30.56 19.03 -20.14
CA ARG A 611 29.82 20.13 -19.52
C ARG A 611 29.76 20.05 -17.99
N GLY A 612 30.57 19.19 -17.36
CA GLY A 612 30.71 19.15 -15.89
C GLY A 612 30.00 17.98 -15.20
N ILE A 613 29.19 17.20 -15.92
CA ILE A 613 28.55 16.01 -15.33
C ILE A 613 29.56 14.87 -15.14
N ALA A 614 29.71 14.41 -13.90
CA ALA A 614 30.59 13.30 -13.54
C ALA A 614 30.27 12.00 -14.31
N ALA A 615 31.30 11.22 -14.63
CA ALA A 615 31.18 10.08 -15.53
C ALA A 615 30.33 8.92 -15.00
N GLU A 616 30.33 8.79 -13.68
CA GLU A 616 29.60 7.86 -12.84
C GLU A 616 28.11 8.20 -12.74
N ARG A 617 27.75 9.49 -12.87
CA ARG A 617 26.35 9.95 -12.85
C ARG A 617 25.57 9.59 -14.12
N VAL A 618 26.23 9.12 -15.20
CA VAL A 618 25.56 8.88 -16.51
C VAL A 618 25.80 7.47 -17.03
N GLU A 619 24.76 6.67 -17.17
CA GLU A 619 24.78 5.39 -17.88
C GLU A 619 24.33 5.57 -19.34
N ALA A 620 25.13 5.11 -20.31
CA ALA A 620 24.82 5.24 -21.74
C ALA A 620 24.55 3.87 -22.39
N ILE A 621 23.39 3.70 -23.03
CA ILE A 621 22.97 2.45 -23.65
C ILE A 621 22.60 2.66 -25.11
N GLY A 622 23.22 1.86 -25.99
CA GLY A 622 22.85 1.73 -27.39
C GLY A 622 21.89 0.57 -27.64
N ALA A 623 20.74 0.85 -28.26
CA ALA A 623 19.76 -0.13 -28.68
C ALA A 623 19.37 0.08 -30.15
N VAL A 624 18.65 -0.88 -30.75
CA VAL A 624 18.11 -0.77 -32.10
C VAL A 624 16.63 -1.14 -32.11
N SER A 625 15.83 -0.46 -32.94
CA SER A 625 14.42 -0.74 -33.15
C SER A 625 13.97 -0.29 -34.56
N ASP A 626 12.71 -0.48 -34.93
CA ASP A 626 12.16 0.06 -36.18
C ASP A 626 12.10 1.60 -36.21
N THR A 627 12.20 2.26 -35.05
CA THR A 627 12.24 3.72 -34.92
C THR A 627 13.50 4.17 -34.21
N ALA A 628 14.09 5.27 -34.70
CA ALA A 628 15.22 5.90 -34.03
C ALA A 628 14.72 6.93 -33.00
N MET A 629 15.28 6.91 -31.79
CA MET A 629 14.96 7.87 -30.74
C MET A 629 16.10 8.00 -29.74
N VAL A 630 16.11 9.10 -28.98
CA VAL A 630 16.94 9.26 -27.77
C VAL A 630 16.00 9.45 -26.59
N ALA A 631 16.27 8.78 -25.49
CA ALA A 631 15.55 8.92 -24.23
C ALA A 631 16.55 9.12 -23.09
N VAL A 632 16.23 10.04 -22.18
CA VAL A 632 16.99 10.25 -20.95
C VAL A 632 16.02 10.10 -19.78
N VAL A 633 16.38 9.30 -18.79
CA VAL A 633 15.56 9.02 -17.61
C VAL A 633 16.40 9.05 -16.33
N VAL A 634 15.76 9.42 -15.23
CA VAL A 634 16.29 9.31 -13.87
C VAL A 634 16.37 7.83 -13.49
N LEU A 635 17.47 7.41 -12.86
CA LEU A 635 17.61 6.06 -12.30
C LEU A 635 17.57 6.06 -10.77
N GLU A 636 18.28 7.00 -10.16
CA GLU A 636 18.46 7.09 -8.71
C GLU A 636 18.46 8.59 -8.33
N ARG A 637 17.74 8.92 -7.26
CA ARG A 637 17.82 10.21 -6.56
C ARG A 637 18.45 9.99 -5.19
N ALA A 638 19.07 11.01 -4.62
CA ALA A 638 19.46 10.98 -3.22
C ALA A 638 18.21 10.71 -2.37
N ALA A 639 18.28 9.71 -1.48
CA ALA A 639 17.22 9.50 -0.50
C ALA A 639 17.26 10.71 0.43
N GLY A 640 16.12 11.38 0.62
CA GLY A 640 16.01 12.45 1.63
C GLY A 640 16.53 11.89 2.96
N ALA A 641 17.59 12.50 3.49
CA ALA A 641 18.08 12.19 4.82
C ALA A 641 16.92 12.41 5.80
N GLY A 642 16.67 11.42 6.66
CA GLY A 642 15.72 11.56 7.76
C GLY A 642 16.20 12.62 8.75
N GLU A 643 15.25 13.13 9.52
CA GLU A 643 15.42 14.12 10.61
C GLU A 643 16.78 13.98 11.32
N GLY A 644 17.65 14.96 11.05
CA GLY A 644 19.01 15.15 11.54
C GLY A 644 19.58 16.35 10.80
N ALA A 645 20.31 17.23 11.51
CA ALA A 645 20.82 18.52 11.01
C ALA A 645 21.34 18.45 9.57
N ARG A 646 21.05 19.48 8.76
CA ARG A 646 21.46 19.52 7.35
C ARG A 646 22.98 19.35 7.30
N GLN A 647 23.43 18.40 6.48
CA GLN A 647 24.85 18.08 6.38
C GLN A 647 25.53 19.17 5.54
N CYS A 648 26.71 19.67 5.97
CA CYS A 648 27.37 20.78 5.29
C CYS A 648 27.44 20.54 3.76
N PRO A 649 27.22 21.58 2.93
CA PRO A 649 27.34 21.47 1.48
C PRO A 649 28.68 20.87 1.07
N ALA A 650 28.66 20.08 -0.01
CA ALA A 650 29.84 19.37 -0.49
C ALA A 650 30.97 20.34 -0.87
N GLY A 651 31.97 20.49 0.01
CA GLY A 651 33.11 21.39 -0.19
C GLY A 651 33.49 22.21 1.03
N MET A 652 32.66 22.26 2.08
CA MET A 652 32.98 22.89 3.36
C MET A 652 33.46 21.89 4.41
N GLU A 653 34.41 22.29 5.26
CA GLU A 653 34.85 21.53 6.43
C GLU A 653 33.97 21.94 7.62
N ALA A 654 33.21 20.98 8.17
CA ALA A 654 32.48 21.17 9.43
C ALA A 654 33.45 21.43 10.59
N VAL A 655 33.03 22.18 11.61
CA VAL A 655 33.79 22.28 12.87
C VAL A 655 33.90 20.87 13.47
N GLU A 656 35.14 20.42 13.66
CA GLU A 656 35.42 19.04 14.05
C GLU A 656 35.13 18.86 15.55
N ARG A 657 34.11 18.07 15.88
CA ARG A 657 33.85 17.59 17.26
C ARG A 657 35.12 16.98 17.83
N GLN A 658 35.71 17.61 18.85
CA GLN A 658 36.97 17.13 19.40
C GLN A 658 36.73 15.90 20.28
N PRO A 659 37.54 14.83 20.15
CA PRO A 659 37.54 13.75 21.13
C PRO A 659 38.15 14.24 22.46
N PRO A 660 37.68 13.74 23.62
CA PRO A 660 38.04 14.27 24.94
C PRO A 660 39.56 14.28 25.15
N ALA A 661 40.10 15.47 25.44
CA ALA A 661 41.51 15.67 25.70
C ALA A 661 41.92 15.02 27.03
N THR A 662 42.99 14.23 27.03
CA THR A 662 43.58 13.69 28.26
C THR A 662 44.34 14.81 28.99
N PRO A 663 44.10 15.10 30.28
CA PRO A 663 44.71 16.25 30.92
C PRO A 663 46.19 15.99 31.26
N ALA A 664 47.05 16.95 30.90
CA ALA A 664 48.44 17.04 31.34
C ALA A 664 48.64 18.30 32.23
N PRO A 665 49.61 18.31 33.15
CA PRO A 665 49.52 19.11 34.37
C PRO A 665 49.96 20.58 34.24
N THR A 666 49.10 21.45 34.79
CA THR A 666 49.32 22.71 35.51
C THR A 666 50.55 23.57 35.20
N THR A 667 50.29 24.83 34.79
CA THR A 667 50.98 26.00 35.37
C THR A 667 50.07 27.22 35.47
N THR A 668 50.06 27.79 36.67
CA THR A 668 49.56 29.10 37.09
C THR A 668 50.00 30.28 36.22
N ASP A 669 49.10 31.23 35.94
CA ASP A 669 49.26 32.62 36.40
C ASP A 669 47.96 33.44 36.24
N ALA A 670 47.80 34.41 37.13
CA ALA A 670 46.62 35.25 37.33
C ALA A 670 46.45 36.36 36.27
N SER A 671 45.21 36.89 36.13
CA SER A 671 44.88 38.32 36.35
C SER A 671 43.74 38.90 35.47
N ALA A 672 42.74 39.49 36.16
CA ALA A 672 42.07 40.78 35.89
C ALA A 672 40.87 40.89 34.92
N ALA A 673 39.70 41.08 35.55
CA ALA A 673 38.94 42.35 35.64
C ALA A 673 38.16 42.92 34.44
N ALA A 674 36.85 43.06 34.67
CA ALA A 674 36.09 44.33 34.75
C ALA A 674 35.07 44.66 33.65
N ASP A 675 33.87 44.98 34.18
CA ASP A 675 32.92 46.05 33.81
C ASP A 675 31.92 45.86 32.64
N ALA A 676 30.66 46.04 33.04
CA ALA A 676 29.39 46.24 32.31
C ALA A 676 29.42 47.48 31.35
N PRO A 677 28.33 47.95 30.66
CA PRO A 677 26.89 47.57 30.76
C PRO A 677 26.02 47.65 29.46
N ALA A 678 24.75 47.21 29.61
CA ALA A 678 23.49 47.76 29.05
C ALA A 678 23.30 47.96 27.52
N SER A 679 22.18 47.44 26.97
CA SER A 679 20.92 48.20 26.82
C SER A 679 19.92 47.57 25.83
N GLY A 680 18.63 47.60 26.17
CA GLY A 680 17.62 48.19 25.28
C GLY A 680 16.70 47.26 24.49
N ASP A 681 15.46 47.17 24.95
CA ASP A 681 14.24 46.73 24.26
C ASP A 681 14.17 47.05 22.74
N ALA A 682 13.64 46.13 21.93
CA ALA A 682 12.38 46.31 21.18
C ALA A 682 12.00 45.07 20.32
N PRO A 683 10.70 44.81 20.09
CA PRO A 683 10.21 43.63 19.38
C PRO A 683 10.06 43.86 17.86
N VAL A 684 10.36 42.85 17.04
CA VAL A 684 10.12 42.84 15.58
C VAL A 684 9.64 41.42 15.22
N ALA A 685 8.32 41.21 15.09
CA ALA A 685 7.52 41.24 13.86
C ALA A 685 7.69 39.99 12.97
N SER A 686 6.72 39.08 13.09
CA SER A 686 6.54 37.83 12.34
C SER A 686 6.45 38.03 10.81
N ALA A 687 7.22 37.23 10.07
CA ALA A 687 7.20 37.10 8.60
C ALA A 687 5.92 36.40 8.07
N PRO A 688 5.55 36.59 6.78
CA PRO A 688 4.24 36.20 6.26
C PRO A 688 4.16 34.71 5.87
N ALA A 689 3.00 34.09 6.12
CA ALA A 689 2.74 32.68 5.83
C ALA A 689 2.72 32.40 4.31
N GLN A 690 3.56 31.45 3.86
CA GLN A 690 3.66 30.97 2.47
C GLN A 690 2.92 29.64 2.26
N VAL A 691 2.50 29.35 1.01
CA VAL A 691 1.74 28.13 0.70
C VAL A 691 2.67 26.92 0.82
N PRO A 692 2.32 25.86 1.59
CA PRO A 692 3.18 24.69 1.75
C PRO A 692 3.51 23.97 0.43
N ASP A 693 4.73 23.46 0.30
CA ASP A 693 5.23 22.81 -0.91
C ASP A 693 4.43 21.58 -1.36
N ALA A 694 3.72 20.93 -0.43
CA ALA A 694 2.82 19.81 -0.72
C ALA A 694 1.72 20.16 -1.74
N PHE A 695 1.40 21.44 -1.94
CA PHE A 695 0.44 21.90 -2.94
C PHE A 695 1.03 22.09 -4.34
N SER A 696 2.36 22.18 -4.48
CA SER A 696 3.06 22.45 -5.74
C SER A 696 2.73 21.48 -6.88
N PRO A 697 2.66 20.15 -6.67
CA PRO A 697 2.30 19.19 -7.72
C PRO A 697 0.88 19.36 -8.30
N TYR A 698 0.01 20.05 -7.57
CA TYR A 698 -1.38 20.28 -7.94
C TYR A 698 -1.63 21.70 -8.43
N ALA A 699 -0.62 22.58 -8.36
CA ALA A 699 -0.72 23.95 -8.85
C ALA A 699 -0.64 23.99 -10.39
N GLY A 700 -1.42 24.86 -11.02
CA GLY A 700 -1.51 24.96 -12.47
C GLY A 700 -2.42 23.89 -13.08
N VAL A 701 -2.08 23.40 -14.28
CA VAL A 701 -2.99 22.59 -15.12
C VAL A 701 -3.11 21.15 -14.61
N VAL A 702 -4.33 20.75 -14.22
CA VAL A 702 -4.62 19.42 -13.69
C VAL A 702 -5.43 18.55 -14.66
N GLU A 703 -5.22 17.22 -14.63
CA GLU A 703 -5.88 16.26 -15.53
C GLU A 703 -7.34 15.93 -15.10
N VAL A 704 -8.18 16.95 -15.00
CA VAL A 704 -9.62 16.82 -14.73
C VAL A 704 -10.40 16.88 -16.03
N HIS A 705 -11.22 15.86 -16.29
CA HIS A 705 -11.98 15.74 -17.54
C HIS A 705 -13.48 15.66 -17.32
N PHE A 706 -14.23 16.39 -18.12
CA PHE A 706 -15.69 16.38 -18.13
C PHE A 706 -16.25 15.62 -19.33
N ARG A 707 -17.49 15.14 -19.20
CA ARG A 707 -18.27 14.68 -20.36
C ARG A 707 -18.43 15.84 -21.34
N ARG A 708 -18.32 15.53 -22.64
CA ARG A 708 -18.31 16.53 -23.72
C ARG A 708 -19.51 17.47 -23.59
N ASN A 709 -19.26 18.77 -23.52
CA ASN A 709 -20.27 19.84 -23.42
C ASN A 709 -21.11 19.83 -22.14
N THR A 710 -20.61 19.27 -21.04
CA THR A 710 -21.30 19.24 -19.75
C THR A 710 -20.35 19.55 -18.60
N ALA A 711 -20.90 19.79 -17.41
CA ALA A 711 -20.17 19.90 -16.14
C ALA A 711 -20.10 18.56 -15.37
N THR A 712 -20.39 17.43 -16.02
CA THR A 712 -20.32 16.12 -15.37
C THR A 712 -18.90 15.57 -15.41
N LEU A 713 -18.26 15.44 -14.25
CA LEU A 713 -16.93 14.84 -14.08
C LEU A 713 -16.89 13.42 -14.67
N ARG A 714 -15.88 13.14 -15.49
CA ARG A 714 -15.62 11.84 -16.15
C ARG A 714 -14.34 11.17 -15.65
N ARG A 715 -13.27 11.95 -15.40
CA ARG A 715 -11.94 11.50 -14.91
C ARG A 715 -11.31 12.63 -14.08
N GLY A 716 -10.41 12.30 -13.15
CA GLY A 716 -9.74 13.27 -12.27
C GLY A 716 -10.22 13.27 -10.82
N LYS A 717 -11.09 12.33 -10.41
CA LYS A 717 -11.59 12.25 -9.03
C LYS A 717 -10.52 11.90 -8.00
N ALA A 718 -9.53 11.07 -8.35
CA ALA A 718 -8.42 10.72 -7.45
C ALA A 718 -7.57 11.95 -7.10
N ILE A 719 -7.20 12.76 -8.12
CA ILE A 719 -6.50 14.04 -7.92
C ILE A 719 -7.32 15.00 -7.06
N LEU A 720 -8.64 15.05 -7.27
CA LEU A 720 -9.52 15.88 -6.44
C LEU A 720 -9.68 15.36 -5.01
N ASP A 721 -9.47 14.07 -4.76
CA ASP A 721 -9.48 13.48 -3.43
C ASP A 721 -8.18 13.84 -2.70
N GLU A 722 -7.02 13.70 -3.35
CA GLU A 722 -5.71 14.10 -2.82
C GLU A 722 -5.65 15.60 -2.47
N VAL A 723 -6.15 16.47 -3.36
CA VAL A 723 -6.24 17.91 -3.11
C VAL A 723 -7.21 18.23 -1.95
N ALA A 724 -8.29 17.46 -1.80
CA ALA A 724 -9.21 17.65 -0.68
C ALA A 724 -8.55 17.28 0.66
N ASP A 725 -7.79 16.19 0.70
CA ASP A 725 -7.07 15.75 1.89
C ASP A 725 -6.00 16.77 2.29
N LEU A 726 -5.25 17.34 1.33
CA LEU A 726 -4.29 18.41 1.58
C LEU A 726 -4.96 19.70 2.11
N LEU A 727 -6.08 20.11 1.52
CA LEU A 727 -6.82 21.29 1.99
C LEU A 727 -7.42 21.07 3.40
N LEU A 728 -7.72 19.84 3.78
CA LEU A 728 -8.17 19.52 5.14
C LEU A 728 -7.00 19.52 6.14
N ALA A 729 -5.81 19.11 5.73
CA ALA A 729 -4.60 19.13 6.56
C ALA A 729 -4.05 20.55 6.80
N HIS A 730 -4.22 21.47 5.85
CA HIS A 730 -3.73 22.86 5.94
C HIS A 730 -4.91 23.85 5.91
N PRO A 731 -5.50 24.23 7.06
CA PRO A 731 -6.74 25.01 7.14
C PRO A 731 -6.60 26.47 6.68
N ASP A 732 -5.39 26.99 6.62
CA ASP A 732 -4.97 28.34 6.25
C ASP A 732 -4.86 28.56 4.72
N VAL A 733 -4.77 27.48 3.94
CA VAL A 733 -4.65 27.54 2.47
C VAL A 733 -6.02 27.68 1.79
N ARG A 734 -6.11 28.47 0.73
CA ARG A 734 -7.30 28.60 -0.14
C ARG A 734 -6.97 28.12 -1.55
N ILE A 735 -8.00 27.70 -2.28
CA ILE A 735 -7.87 27.25 -3.67
C ILE A 735 -8.78 28.07 -4.59
N GLU A 736 -8.25 28.48 -5.74
CA GLU A 736 -9.01 29.00 -6.87
C GLU A 736 -9.01 27.99 -8.02
N VAL A 737 -10.20 27.54 -8.40
CA VAL A 737 -10.44 26.61 -9.50
C VAL A 737 -10.79 27.39 -10.76
N ILE A 738 -9.95 27.29 -11.79
CA ILE A 738 -10.09 28.04 -13.03
C ILE A 738 -10.37 27.08 -14.19
N ALA A 739 -11.43 27.32 -14.97
CA ALA A 739 -11.80 26.47 -16.10
C ALA A 739 -11.68 27.20 -17.44
N HIS A 740 -11.04 26.53 -18.41
CA HIS A 740 -10.83 27.05 -19.77
C HIS A 740 -11.39 26.10 -20.83
N THR A 741 -11.75 26.64 -21.99
CA THR A 741 -12.24 25.88 -23.14
C THR A 741 -11.68 26.41 -24.46
N ASP A 742 -11.90 25.66 -25.53
CA ASP A 742 -11.50 26.03 -26.88
C ASP A 742 -12.48 26.99 -27.57
N SER A 743 -12.04 27.62 -28.65
CA SER A 743 -12.80 28.65 -29.36
C SER A 743 -13.98 28.14 -30.20
N ARG A 744 -14.39 26.88 -30.09
CA ARG A 744 -15.48 26.33 -30.92
C ARG A 744 -16.86 26.78 -30.47
N LYS A 745 -16.97 27.27 -29.25
CA LYS A 745 -18.22 27.84 -28.72
C LYS A 745 -18.05 29.34 -28.65
N GLY A 746 -19.08 30.08 -29.06
CA GLY A 746 -19.08 31.54 -28.94
C GLY A 746 -18.82 31.98 -27.50
N PRO A 747 -18.28 33.20 -27.30
CA PRO A 747 -17.73 33.66 -26.01
C PRO A 747 -18.71 33.48 -24.84
N ASP A 748 -19.98 33.86 -25.01
CA ASP A 748 -21.02 33.74 -23.96
C ASP A 748 -21.23 32.28 -23.51
N LYS A 749 -21.29 31.36 -24.49
CA LYS A 749 -21.55 29.94 -24.24
C LYS A 749 -20.31 29.20 -23.72
N SER A 750 -19.12 29.73 -24.00
CA SER A 750 -17.85 29.23 -23.46
C SER A 750 -17.76 29.56 -21.97
N ARG A 751 -18.06 30.80 -21.57
CA ARG A 751 -18.05 31.24 -20.17
C ARG A 751 -19.05 30.48 -19.32
N GLU A 752 -20.28 30.32 -19.81
CA GLU A 752 -21.34 29.57 -19.10
C GLU A 752 -20.91 28.12 -18.78
N ILE A 753 -20.28 27.44 -19.73
CA ILE A 753 -19.88 26.04 -19.55
C ILE A 753 -18.65 25.91 -18.67
N THR A 754 -17.66 26.79 -18.83
CA THR A 754 -16.48 26.77 -17.95
C THR A 754 -16.84 27.12 -16.52
N GLN A 755 -17.77 28.06 -16.30
CA GLN A 755 -18.25 28.38 -14.94
C GLN A 755 -18.91 27.16 -14.31
N ALA A 756 -19.83 26.51 -15.05
CA ALA A 756 -20.48 25.28 -14.56
C ALA A 756 -19.47 24.15 -14.26
N GLN A 757 -18.35 24.07 -14.99
CA GLN A 757 -17.28 23.10 -14.75
C GLN A 757 -16.46 23.42 -13.49
N ALA A 758 -16.09 24.68 -13.29
CA ALA A 758 -15.41 25.13 -12.07
C ALA A 758 -16.32 24.91 -10.83
N ASP A 759 -17.62 25.24 -10.95
CA ASP A 759 -18.61 25.02 -9.89
C ASP A 759 -18.79 23.53 -9.56
N ALA A 760 -18.69 22.65 -10.56
CA ALA A 760 -18.77 21.20 -10.34
C ALA A 760 -17.55 20.64 -9.60
N VAL A 761 -16.36 21.21 -9.80
CA VAL A 761 -15.16 20.87 -9.02
C VAL A 761 -15.29 21.39 -7.60
N LYS A 762 -15.73 22.64 -7.42
CA LYS A 762 -16.03 23.21 -6.10
C LYS A 762 -17.04 22.35 -5.33
N ALA A 763 -18.14 21.95 -5.96
CA ALA A 763 -19.14 21.09 -5.34
C ALA A 763 -18.59 19.72 -4.93
N TYR A 764 -17.63 19.19 -5.70
CA TYR A 764 -16.96 17.93 -5.38
C TYR A 764 -16.05 18.07 -4.15
N LEU A 765 -15.21 19.11 -4.08
CA LEU A 765 -14.34 19.37 -2.93
C LEU A 765 -15.13 19.66 -1.64
N VAL A 766 -16.24 20.41 -1.75
CA VAL A 766 -17.15 20.64 -0.61
C VAL A 766 -17.78 19.33 -0.14
N ALA A 767 -18.17 18.44 -1.05
CA ALA A 767 -18.70 17.12 -0.68
C ALA A 767 -17.66 16.22 0.02
N LYS A 768 -16.36 16.53 -0.11
CA LYS A 768 -15.26 15.86 0.58
C LYS A 768 -14.89 16.49 1.93
N GLY A 769 -15.53 17.61 2.31
CA GLY A 769 -15.39 18.22 3.63
C GLY A 769 -14.65 19.56 3.64
N VAL A 770 -14.12 20.02 2.50
CA VAL A 770 -13.44 21.32 2.42
C VAL A 770 -14.46 22.47 2.57
N PRO A 771 -14.25 23.43 3.48
CA PRO A 771 -15.16 24.57 3.66
C PRO A 771 -15.36 25.38 2.37
N ALA A 772 -16.61 25.68 2.02
CA ALA A 772 -16.97 26.30 0.75
C ALA A 772 -16.44 27.74 0.58
N GLU A 773 -16.10 28.40 1.70
CA GLU A 773 -15.51 29.73 1.75
C GLU A 773 -14.04 29.74 1.30
N ARG A 774 -13.36 28.59 1.36
CA ARG A 774 -11.94 28.42 0.98
C ARG A 774 -11.73 28.11 -0.50
N ILE A 775 -12.81 27.95 -1.27
CA ILE A 775 -12.79 27.56 -2.67
C ILE A 775 -13.40 28.66 -3.55
N SER A 776 -12.59 29.31 -4.39
CA SER A 776 -13.04 30.16 -5.50
C SER A 776 -13.23 29.32 -6.77
N ALA A 777 -14.24 29.61 -7.59
CA ALA A 777 -14.51 28.89 -8.84
C ALA A 777 -14.79 29.88 -9.97
N VAL A 778 -13.95 29.89 -11.00
CA VAL A 778 -13.97 30.89 -12.07
C VAL A 778 -13.92 30.23 -13.45
N GLY A 779 -14.93 30.49 -14.28
CA GLY A 779 -14.92 30.10 -15.69
C GLY A 779 -14.33 31.17 -16.60
N ARG A 780 -13.14 30.93 -17.16
CA ARG A 780 -12.44 31.86 -18.09
C ARG A 780 -12.83 31.69 -19.56
N GLY A 781 -13.71 30.75 -19.88
CA GLY A 781 -14.19 30.54 -21.24
C GLY A 781 -13.03 30.27 -22.21
N MET A 782 -13.02 30.96 -23.35
CA MET A 782 -12.00 30.82 -24.39
C MET A 782 -10.97 31.96 -24.37
N ASP A 783 -10.96 32.76 -23.31
CA ASP A 783 -10.32 34.08 -23.29
C ASP A 783 -8.79 33.97 -23.06
N GLU A 784 -8.31 32.85 -22.52
CA GLU A 784 -6.90 32.60 -22.18
C GLU A 784 -6.38 31.29 -22.81
N PRO A 785 -6.11 31.27 -24.14
CA PRO A 785 -5.63 30.09 -24.85
C PRO A 785 -4.11 29.90 -24.71
N ILE A 786 -3.68 28.70 -24.31
CA ILE A 786 -2.26 28.31 -24.21
C ILE A 786 -1.74 27.63 -25.48
N ALA A 787 -2.60 27.38 -26.47
CA ALA A 787 -2.23 26.76 -27.74
C ALA A 787 -3.13 27.21 -28.91
N ASP A 788 -2.66 26.98 -30.15
CA ASP A 788 -3.38 27.38 -31.36
C ASP A 788 -4.73 26.66 -31.52
N ASN A 789 -5.83 27.40 -31.38
CA ASN A 789 -7.21 26.92 -31.53
C ASN A 789 -7.54 26.41 -32.96
N ARG A 790 -6.72 26.70 -33.97
CA ARG A 790 -6.91 26.17 -35.33
C ARG A 790 -6.56 24.69 -35.42
N LYS A 791 -5.65 24.19 -34.59
CA LYS A 791 -5.23 22.78 -34.56
C LYS A 791 -6.09 21.97 -33.59
N SER A 792 -6.40 20.72 -33.93
CA SER A 792 -7.13 19.81 -33.03
C SER A 792 -6.37 19.55 -31.73
N SER A 793 -5.04 19.48 -31.80
CA SER A 793 -4.14 19.34 -30.65
C SER A 793 -4.15 20.60 -29.76
N GLY A 794 -4.06 21.79 -30.35
CA GLY A 794 -4.10 23.05 -29.58
C GLY A 794 -5.45 23.28 -28.90
N ARG A 795 -6.56 22.95 -29.58
CA ARG A 795 -7.88 22.93 -28.92
C ARG A 795 -7.95 21.97 -27.75
N ALA A 796 -7.22 20.86 -27.78
CA ALA A 796 -7.20 19.92 -26.66
C ALA A 796 -6.47 20.51 -25.45
N LYS A 797 -5.33 21.16 -25.66
CA LYS A 797 -4.59 21.86 -24.60
C LYS A 797 -5.40 23.01 -23.99
N ASN A 798 -6.17 23.74 -24.78
CA ASN A 798 -7.01 24.84 -24.27
C ASN A 798 -8.20 24.39 -23.41
N ARG A 799 -8.60 23.11 -23.46
CA ARG A 799 -9.66 22.56 -22.60
C ARG A 799 -9.04 21.97 -21.35
N ARG A 800 -8.94 22.77 -20.29
CA ARG A 800 -8.19 22.44 -19.07
C ARG A 800 -8.81 23.05 -17.82
N ILE A 801 -8.41 22.53 -16.67
CA ILE A 801 -8.69 23.07 -15.34
C ILE A 801 -7.36 23.45 -14.73
N GLU A 802 -7.30 24.60 -14.08
CA GLU A 802 -6.14 25.08 -13.34
C GLU A 802 -6.50 25.28 -11.86
N PHE A 803 -5.55 25.00 -10.97
CA PHE A 803 -5.64 25.35 -9.57
C PHE A 803 -4.59 26.40 -9.21
N ALA A 804 -4.99 27.39 -8.44
CA ALA A 804 -4.10 28.33 -7.79
C ALA A 804 -4.34 28.27 -6.28
N PHE A 805 -3.26 28.27 -5.49
CA PHE A 805 -3.33 28.20 -4.04
C PHE A 805 -2.80 29.51 -3.43
N SER A 806 -3.34 29.90 -2.27
CA SER A 806 -2.92 31.11 -1.55
C SER A 806 -3.14 30.95 -0.05
N VAL A 807 -2.26 31.48 0.80
CA VAL A 807 -2.47 31.54 2.25
C VAL A 807 -3.32 32.76 2.62
N GLN A 808 -4.04 32.65 3.73
CA GLN A 808 -5.02 33.63 4.20
C GLN A 808 -4.44 34.91 4.80
#